data_AF-A0A815S4H3-F1
#
_entry.id   AF-A0A815S4H3-F1
#
_cell.length_a   1.000
_cell.length_b   1.000
_cell.length_c   1.000
_cell.angle_alpha   90.00
_cell.angle_beta   90.00
_cell.angle_gamma   90.00
#
_symmetry.space_group_name_H-M   'P 1'
#
loop_
_entity.id
_entity.type
_entity.pdbx_description
1 polymer ?
#
loop_
_entity_poly.entity_id
_entity_poly.type
_entity_poly.pdbx_seq_one_letter_code
_entity_poly.pdbx_strand_id
1 'polypeptide(L)'
;MATSTGSSTQHRKLALIIANGNYNRAENRLNQSCENATALSDLLKTIGFNVTLICDVEKHDMTISIIDFSQEIRDGDLVLFYFSGHSSQVHDKNYLIPIGDTYIETDQDVEEFSSGFDRILDRLVQNNPSYPTVCILDCCKVYLLKTKTASNSTSETKGLRRMPLTNGAFIQFACAAEETSRSNLFAEQLLKSIAQENVNIVEVFRRISDNVYQESGKKQRPFSINGLNQLGEVCLNQVYRPPPPPPKSVEPILSTEQFFSDEELTDVEKNYYAECKEYYRMTKQPLISVYEGIFDRHSDLPSVSFKFGIDENCENFDLQNFMNQICHKLKVPMKYLTVKQVQEGSAILEVDIFNKLETADKKLKLKMVYNMVADKEDFQKELGRMKIFFMYMGPIKELSKKQKFRNEIKLNPEFNRKYGRGGNFWIGAINDGKNRGGQPYYCPVGWQRFSFYVTDKFDEKFNGWCIGYHGTKFAYGLSILLSGLKPADIVAHGTGVYLSPSINYASHPRYSEVKVLDSSHQNKFSKRGKYVQYVLECRVHPSKIKVIAEQTLKADNTAIDPNVNNRIIEWLIDDQNKSVVDFNDSDSSIVCTGILLRVTDNHPGLLPESHWWYNAHLCNDPRCCLLGIDLKSLYQLRSNGNTCNIVFD
;
A
#
# COMPACT_ATOMS: atom_id res chain seq x y z
N MET A 1 21.64 -32.36 -21.67
CA MET A 1 21.54 -31.77 -20.31
C MET A 1 20.13 -31.27 -20.15
N ALA A 2 19.46 -31.66 -19.07
CA ALA A 2 18.03 -31.45 -18.85
C ALA A 2 17.68 -29.95 -18.75
N THR A 3 16.68 -29.53 -19.50
CA THR A 3 16.01 -28.24 -19.37
C THR A 3 15.20 -28.24 -18.07
N SER A 4 15.57 -27.41 -17.10
CA SER A 4 14.75 -27.19 -15.90
C SER A 4 13.50 -26.40 -16.28
N THR A 5 12.37 -27.08 -16.32
CA THR A 5 11.05 -26.46 -16.31
C THR A 5 10.92 -25.65 -15.02
N GLY A 6 10.63 -24.35 -15.15
CA GLY A 6 10.31 -23.50 -14.00
C GLY A 6 9.03 -24.01 -13.35
N SER A 7 9.19 -24.72 -12.23
CA SER A 7 8.09 -25.06 -11.34
C SER A 7 7.49 -23.75 -10.82
N SER A 8 6.24 -23.46 -11.21
CA SER A 8 5.42 -22.53 -10.44
C SER A 8 5.38 -23.07 -9.01
N THR A 9 5.85 -22.32 -8.03
CA THR A 9 5.82 -22.74 -6.63
C THR A 9 4.36 -22.87 -6.19
N GLN A 10 3.80 -24.07 -6.34
CA GLN A 10 2.45 -24.39 -5.92
C GLN A 10 2.46 -24.47 -4.39
N HIS A 11 1.75 -23.56 -3.73
CA HIS A 11 1.57 -23.57 -2.28
C HIS A 11 0.96 -24.90 -1.84
N ARG A 12 1.50 -25.52 -0.78
CA ARG A 12 0.88 -26.72 -0.22
C ARG A 12 -0.46 -26.31 0.39
N LYS A 13 -1.48 -27.12 0.20
CA LYS A 13 -2.83 -26.84 0.70
C LYS A 13 -3.12 -27.81 1.83
N LEU A 14 -3.35 -27.28 3.03
CA LEU A 14 -3.62 -28.06 4.24
C LEU A 14 -5.01 -27.71 4.75
N ALA A 15 -5.81 -28.71 5.11
CA ALA A 15 -7.13 -28.50 5.71
C ALA A 15 -7.32 -29.33 6.98
N LEU A 16 -7.80 -28.70 8.04
CA LEU A 16 -8.34 -29.37 9.21
C LEU A 16 -9.85 -29.15 9.25
N ILE A 17 -10.61 -30.23 9.23
CA ILE A 17 -12.07 -30.25 9.28
C ILE A 17 -12.48 -30.96 10.57
N ILE A 18 -13.18 -30.24 11.43
CA ILE A 18 -13.72 -30.76 12.69
C ILE A 18 -15.23 -30.65 12.62
N ALA A 19 -15.94 -31.74 12.84
CA ALA A 19 -17.40 -31.73 12.82
C ALA A 19 -17.98 -32.47 14.01
N ASN A 20 -18.86 -31.81 14.75
CA ASN A 20 -19.53 -32.36 15.91
C ASN A 20 -21.04 -32.29 15.69
N GLY A 21 -21.70 -33.44 15.74
CA GLY A 21 -23.15 -33.54 15.60
C GLY A 21 -23.81 -34.49 16.58
N ASN A 22 -23.12 -35.53 17.05
CA ASN A 22 -23.67 -36.51 17.98
C ASN A 22 -23.53 -36.09 19.45
N TYR A 23 -23.97 -34.87 19.78
CA TYR A 23 -23.92 -34.36 21.16
C TYR A 23 -24.68 -35.29 22.12
N ASN A 24 -24.18 -35.42 23.35
CA ASN A 24 -24.78 -36.32 24.33
C ASN A 24 -26.19 -35.87 24.70
N ARG A 25 -26.42 -34.55 24.74
CA ARG A 25 -27.75 -33.95 24.92
C ARG A 25 -28.56 -34.01 23.63
N ALA A 26 -29.72 -34.66 23.68
CA ALA A 26 -30.57 -34.91 22.52
C ALA A 26 -31.02 -33.62 21.82
N GLU A 27 -31.27 -32.56 22.59
CA GLU A 27 -31.67 -31.24 22.13
C GLU A 27 -30.57 -30.49 21.36
N ASN A 28 -29.31 -30.88 21.53
CA ASN A 28 -28.14 -30.28 20.86
C ASN A 28 -27.62 -31.15 19.71
N ARG A 29 -28.30 -32.25 19.34
CA ARG A 29 -27.82 -33.11 18.23
C ARG A 29 -28.00 -32.44 16.87
N LEU A 30 -26.97 -32.56 16.03
CA LEU A 30 -26.92 -32.03 14.67
C LEU A 30 -26.74 -33.16 13.66
N ASN A 31 -27.78 -33.45 12.91
CA ASN A 31 -27.79 -34.62 12.03
C ASN A 31 -26.88 -34.50 10.80
N GLN A 32 -26.66 -33.29 10.28
CA GLN A 32 -25.93 -33.09 9.01
C GLN A 32 -24.44 -32.71 9.18
N SER A 33 -23.95 -32.41 10.39
CA SER A 33 -22.61 -31.85 10.57
C SER A 33 -21.50 -32.75 10.02
N CYS A 34 -21.48 -34.02 10.45
CA CYS A 34 -20.46 -34.99 10.02
C CYS A 34 -20.61 -35.37 8.55
N GLU A 35 -21.85 -35.45 8.03
CA GLU A 35 -22.13 -35.75 6.63
C GLU A 35 -21.61 -34.63 5.70
N ASN A 36 -21.92 -33.37 6.03
CA ASN A 36 -21.43 -32.20 5.28
C ASN A 36 -19.91 -32.08 5.34
N ALA A 37 -19.31 -32.32 6.51
CA ALA A 37 -17.87 -32.27 6.69
C ALA A 37 -17.15 -33.36 5.89
N THR A 38 -17.75 -34.55 5.78
CA THR A 38 -17.26 -35.62 4.91
C THR A 38 -17.32 -35.20 3.45
N ALA A 39 -18.46 -34.66 2.99
CA ALA A 39 -18.61 -34.17 1.62
C ALA A 39 -17.61 -33.03 1.31
N LEU A 40 -17.38 -32.12 2.26
CA LEU A 40 -16.40 -31.04 2.11
C LEU A 40 -14.97 -31.59 2.07
N SER A 41 -14.66 -32.58 2.90
CA SER A 41 -13.35 -33.27 2.89
C SER A 41 -13.05 -33.87 1.53
N ASP A 42 -14.01 -34.61 0.97
CA ASP A 42 -13.85 -35.25 -0.33
C ASP A 42 -13.70 -34.20 -1.44
N LEU A 43 -14.48 -33.12 -1.40
CA LEU A 43 -14.37 -32.02 -2.36
C LEU A 43 -13.01 -31.30 -2.25
N LEU A 44 -12.54 -30.98 -1.04
CA LEU A 44 -11.25 -30.30 -0.85
C LEU A 44 -10.07 -31.16 -1.31
N LYS A 45 -10.14 -32.49 -1.11
CA LYS A 45 -9.14 -33.43 -1.65
C LYS A 45 -9.09 -33.37 -3.18
N THR A 46 -10.24 -33.25 -3.87
CA THR A 46 -10.28 -33.16 -5.35
C THR A 46 -9.56 -31.93 -5.91
N ILE A 47 -9.46 -30.86 -5.11
CA ILE A 47 -8.78 -29.61 -5.50
C ILE A 47 -7.38 -29.46 -4.87
N GLY A 48 -6.85 -30.56 -4.33
CA GLY A 48 -5.45 -30.69 -3.93
C GLY A 48 -5.13 -30.34 -2.48
N PHE A 49 -6.12 -30.27 -1.58
CA PHE A 49 -5.85 -30.18 -0.14
C PHE A 49 -5.44 -31.53 0.45
N ASN A 50 -4.43 -31.50 1.32
CA ASN A 50 -4.21 -32.54 2.31
C ASN A 50 -5.18 -32.29 3.48
N VAL A 51 -6.17 -33.18 3.66
CA VAL A 51 -7.28 -32.96 4.58
C VAL A 51 -7.22 -33.92 5.76
N THR A 52 -7.16 -33.37 6.97
CA THR A 52 -7.42 -34.07 8.23
C THR A 52 -8.88 -33.83 8.62
N LEU A 53 -9.69 -34.88 8.61
CA LEU A 53 -11.10 -34.84 9.03
C LEU A 53 -11.24 -35.62 10.34
N ILE A 54 -11.84 -34.99 11.35
CA ILE A 54 -12.27 -35.65 12.58
C ILE A 54 -13.74 -35.31 12.86
N CYS A 55 -14.50 -36.32 13.26
CA CYS A 55 -15.92 -36.21 13.52
C CYS A 55 -16.23 -36.67 14.95
N ASP A 56 -17.19 -36.00 15.58
CA ASP A 56 -17.75 -36.33 16.89
C ASP A 56 -16.69 -36.53 17.98
N VAL A 57 -15.77 -35.57 18.10
CA VAL A 57 -14.62 -35.65 19.01
C VAL A 57 -14.87 -34.94 20.34
N GLU A 58 -14.25 -35.48 21.39
CA GLU A 58 -14.15 -34.83 22.69
C GLU A 58 -13.10 -33.70 22.68
N LYS A 59 -13.08 -32.91 23.75
CA LYS A 59 -12.18 -31.75 23.88
C LYS A 59 -10.71 -32.12 23.69
N HIS A 60 -10.31 -33.26 24.25
CA HIS A 60 -8.93 -33.72 24.23
C HIS A 60 -8.44 -33.96 22.80
N ASP A 61 -9.14 -34.81 22.05
CA ASP A 61 -8.78 -35.17 20.67
C ASP A 61 -8.91 -33.99 19.71
N MET A 62 -9.90 -33.12 19.93
CA MET A 62 -10.03 -31.85 19.22
C MET A 62 -8.78 -30.98 19.45
N THR A 63 -8.34 -30.84 20.70
CA THR A 63 -7.16 -30.04 21.06
C THR A 63 -5.89 -30.62 20.45
N ILE A 64 -5.68 -31.93 20.54
CA ILE A 64 -4.53 -32.61 19.95
C ILE A 64 -4.51 -32.40 18.44
N SER A 65 -5.64 -32.63 17.76
CA SER A 65 -5.70 -32.49 16.30
C SER A 65 -5.40 -31.06 15.84
N ILE A 66 -5.83 -30.05 16.59
CA ILE A 66 -5.48 -28.64 16.31
C ILE A 66 -3.98 -28.39 16.53
N ILE A 67 -3.39 -28.95 17.58
CA ILE A 67 -1.96 -28.81 17.87
C ILE A 67 -1.15 -29.48 16.75
N ASP A 68 -1.45 -30.74 16.43
CA ASP A 68 -0.71 -31.51 15.43
C ASP A 68 -0.83 -30.85 14.06
N PHE A 69 -2.04 -30.49 13.64
CA PHE A 69 -2.25 -29.74 12.40
C PHE A 69 -1.47 -28.42 12.39
N SER A 70 -1.47 -27.67 13.50
CA SER A 70 -0.69 -26.42 13.58
C SER A 70 0.80 -26.63 13.40
N GLN A 71 1.34 -27.78 13.82
CA GLN A 71 2.76 -28.12 13.67
C GLN A 71 3.12 -28.57 12.25
N GLU A 72 2.14 -29.05 11.47
CA GLU A 72 2.34 -29.42 10.06
C GLU A 72 2.43 -28.20 9.12
N ILE A 73 1.82 -27.09 9.53
CA ILE A 73 1.82 -25.82 8.80
C ILE A 73 3.25 -25.30 8.69
N ARG A 74 3.63 -24.96 7.45
CA ARG A 74 4.84 -24.19 7.14
C ARG A 74 4.43 -22.85 6.56
N ASP A 75 5.27 -21.85 6.80
CA ASP A 75 5.07 -20.54 6.20
C ASP A 75 5.00 -20.65 4.67
N GLY A 76 3.98 -20.04 4.07
CA GLY A 76 3.70 -20.18 2.64
C GLY A 76 2.61 -21.20 2.29
N ASP A 77 2.05 -21.93 3.24
CA ASP A 77 0.96 -22.89 2.99
C ASP A 77 -0.40 -22.17 2.83
N LEU A 78 -1.30 -22.73 2.01
CA LEU A 78 -2.71 -22.33 2.03
C LEU A 78 -3.42 -23.18 3.09
N VAL A 79 -3.77 -22.56 4.21
CA VAL A 79 -4.35 -23.25 5.37
C VAL A 79 -5.86 -23.05 5.38
N LEU A 80 -6.62 -24.14 5.53
CA LEU A 80 -8.06 -24.11 5.74
C LEU A 80 -8.42 -24.78 7.07
N PHE A 81 -9.17 -24.09 7.92
CA PHE A 81 -9.78 -24.64 9.12
C PHE A 81 -11.29 -24.57 8.97
N TYR A 82 -11.97 -25.70 9.07
CA TYR A 82 -13.42 -25.80 9.04
C TYR A 82 -13.92 -26.40 10.34
N PHE A 83 -14.88 -25.74 10.98
CA PHE A 83 -15.62 -26.30 12.10
C PHE A 83 -17.12 -26.26 11.82
N SER A 84 -17.80 -27.39 11.98
CA SER A 84 -19.27 -27.50 11.94
C SER A 84 -19.76 -28.14 13.22
N GLY A 85 -20.61 -27.43 13.96
CA GLY A 85 -21.02 -27.86 15.30
C GLY A 85 -21.65 -26.73 16.08
N HIS A 86 -21.84 -26.96 17.38
CA HIS A 86 -22.23 -25.91 18.30
C HIS A 86 -21.05 -25.03 18.70
N SER A 87 -21.37 -23.75 18.90
CA SER A 87 -20.47 -22.77 19.48
C SER A 87 -21.22 -21.89 20.45
N SER A 88 -20.50 -21.26 21.37
CA SER A 88 -21.06 -20.26 22.28
C SER A 88 -20.11 -19.08 22.44
N GLN A 89 -20.66 -17.92 22.75
CA GLN A 89 -19.92 -16.72 23.08
C GLN A 89 -20.01 -16.45 24.58
N VAL A 90 -18.85 -16.36 25.24
CA VAL A 90 -18.73 -16.00 26.66
C VAL A 90 -17.62 -14.95 26.82
N HIS A 91 -17.88 -13.90 27.61
CA HIS A 91 -16.95 -12.80 27.88
C HIS A 91 -16.15 -12.31 26.66
N ASP A 92 -16.87 -12.00 25.57
CA ASP A 92 -16.26 -11.51 24.33
C ASP A 92 -15.27 -12.48 23.64
N LYS A 93 -15.43 -13.79 23.85
CA LYS A 93 -14.64 -14.83 23.17
C LYS A 93 -15.55 -15.89 22.56
N ASN A 94 -15.11 -16.44 21.44
CA ASN A 94 -15.82 -17.48 20.71
C ASN A 94 -15.31 -18.87 21.14
N TYR A 95 -16.21 -19.78 21.49
CA TYR A 95 -15.88 -21.14 21.92
C TYR A 95 -16.57 -22.18 21.03
N LEU A 96 -15.81 -23.20 20.62
CA LEU A 96 -16.28 -24.33 19.84
C LEU A 96 -16.54 -25.53 20.77
N ILE A 97 -17.74 -26.11 20.70
CA ILE A 97 -18.23 -27.06 21.70
C ILE A 97 -17.97 -28.53 21.25
N PRO A 98 -17.27 -29.34 22.06
CA PRO A 98 -17.01 -30.77 21.80
C PRO A 98 -18.21 -31.67 22.15
N ILE A 99 -18.18 -32.96 21.75
CA ILE A 99 -19.27 -33.93 22.02
C ILE A 99 -19.47 -34.28 23.50
N GLY A 100 -18.42 -34.17 24.33
CA GLY A 100 -18.46 -34.38 25.79
C GLY A 100 -19.21 -33.27 26.56
N ASP A 101 -20.37 -32.84 26.06
CA ASP A 101 -21.09 -31.64 26.43
C ASP A 101 -21.96 -31.77 27.69
N THR A 102 -21.94 -32.95 28.33
CA THR A 102 -22.74 -33.22 29.54
C THR A 102 -22.40 -32.28 30.69
N TYR A 103 -21.14 -31.85 30.79
CA TYR A 103 -20.63 -30.93 31.82
C TYR A 103 -20.88 -29.44 31.50
N ILE A 104 -21.38 -29.09 30.32
CA ILE A 104 -21.55 -27.69 29.90
C ILE A 104 -22.94 -27.19 30.30
N GLU A 105 -23.11 -26.75 31.54
CA GLU A 105 -24.40 -26.30 32.08
C GLU A 105 -24.51 -24.78 32.19
N THR A 106 -23.38 -24.08 32.27
CA THR A 106 -23.26 -22.63 32.46
C THR A 106 -22.26 -22.00 31.49
N ASP A 107 -22.22 -20.67 31.42
CA ASP A 107 -21.22 -19.93 30.64
C ASP A 107 -19.78 -20.19 31.14
N GLN A 108 -19.60 -20.39 32.44
CA GLN A 108 -18.29 -20.75 33.00
C GLN A 108 -17.83 -22.13 32.50
N ASP A 109 -18.76 -23.10 32.41
CA ASP A 109 -18.46 -24.42 31.88
C ASP A 109 -18.11 -24.37 30.38
N VAL A 110 -18.71 -23.45 29.62
CA VAL A 110 -18.32 -23.22 28.22
C VAL A 110 -16.85 -22.81 28.15
N GLU A 111 -16.40 -21.86 28.97
CA GLU A 111 -14.99 -21.43 28.98
C GLU A 111 -14.04 -22.57 29.38
N GLU A 112 -14.45 -23.39 30.35
CA GLU A 112 -13.62 -24.44 30.94
C GLU A 112 -13.56 -25.70 30.07
N PHE A 113 -14.66 -26.10 29.43
CA PHE A 113 -14.77 -27.39 28.73
C PHE A 113 -14.83 -27.28 27.19
N SER A 114 -14.85 -26.07 26.63
CA SER A 114 -14.83 -25.85 25.18
C SER A 114 -13.46 -25.37 24.65
N SER A 115 -13.34 -25.28 23.33
CA SER A 115 -12.11 -24.82 22.66
C SER A 115 -12.26 -23.37 22.18
N GLY A 116 -11.49 -22.45 22.74
CA GLY A 116 -11.55 -21.03 22.37
C GLY A 116 -10.99 -20.77 20.96
N PHE A 117 -11.84 -20.31 20.04
CA PHE A 117 -11.48 -20.10 18.64
C PHE A 117 -10.43 -19.01 18.43
N ASP A 118 -10.43 -17.94 19.23
CA ASP A 118 -9.40 -16.89 19.18
C ASP A 118 -7.98 -17.49 19.31
N ARG A 119 -7.79 -18.44 20.23
CA ARG A 119 -6.51 -19.12 20.44
C ARG A 119 -6.14 -20.06 19.29
N ILE A 120 -7.14 -20.67 18.65
CA ILE A 120 -6.95 -21.53 17.49
C ILE A 120 -6.47 -20.66 16.32
N LEU A 121 -7.18 -19.57 16.03
CA LEU A 121 -6.85 -18.64 14.97
C LEU A 121 -5.43 -18.08 15.13
N ASP A 122 -5.08 -17.58 16.32
CA ASP A 122 -3.75 -17.04 16.61
C ASP A 122 -2.66 -18.08 16.32
N ARG A 123 -2.87 -19.33 16.74
CA ARG A 123 -1.93 -20.43 16.52
C ARG A 123 -1.77 -20.75 15.04
N LEU A 124 -2.85 -20.81 14.27
CA LEU A 124 -2.80 -21.10 12.83
C LEU A 124 -2.13 -19.97 12.04
N VAL A 125 -2.38 -18.71 12.40
CA VAL A 125 -1.81 -17.53 11.73
C VAL A 125 -0.33 -17.36 12.08
N GLN A 126 0.07 -17.57 13.35
CA GLN A 126 1.46 -17.45 13.78
C GLN A 126 2.42 -18.37 13.01
N ASN A 127 1.95 -19.55 12.61
CA ASN A 127 2.76 -20.52 11.86
C ASN A 127 2.74 -20.28 10.34
N ASN A 128 1.92 -19.34 9.83
CA ASN A 128 1.77 -19.03 8.41
C ASN A 128 1.70 -17.51 8.12
N PRO A 129 2.70 -16.71 8.52
CA PRO A 129 2.65 -15.25 8.39
C PRO A 129 2.66 -14.73 6.94
N SER A 130 3.17 -15.50 5.98
CA SER A 130 3.40 -15.06 4.60
C SER A 130 2.30 -15.47 3.62
N TYR A 131 1.31 -16.27 4.03
CA TYR A 131 0.24 -16.74 3.13
C TYR A 131 -1.11 -16.92 3.88
N PRO A 132 -2.26 -17.03 3.17
CA PRO A 132 -3.57 -17.00 3.82
C PRO A 132 -3.90 -18.21 4.70
N THR A 133 -4.52 -17.91 5.85
CA THR A 133 -5.27 -18.84 6.69
C THR A 133 -6.77 -18.58 6.58
N VAL A 134 -7.51 -19.58 6.11
CA VAL A 134 -8.95 -19.50 5.87
C VAL A 134 -9.68 -20.27 6.96
N CYS A 135 -10.50 -19.60 7.76
CA CYS A 135 -11.32 -20.25 8.78
C CYS A 135 -12.80 -20.15 8.40
N ILE A 136 -13.51 -21.27 8.44
CA ILE A 136 -14.94 -21.36 8.15
C ILE A 136 -15.64 -21.93 9.38
N LEU A 137 -16.54 -21.15 9.96
CA LEU A 137 -17.30 -21.52 11.16
C LEU A 137 -18.78 -21.70 10.79
N ASP A 138 -19.17 -22.96 10.61
CA ASP A 138 -20.53 -23.40 10.35
C ASP A 138 -21.25 -23.72 11.68
N CYS A 139 -21.42 -22.68 12.51
CA CYS A 139 -21.92 -22.79 13.88
C CYS A 139 -23.24 -22.05 14.13
N CYS A 140 -24.18 -22.15 13.18
CA CYS A 140 -25.43 -21.38 13.23
C CYS A 140 -26.45 -21.82 14.29
N LYS A 141 -26.21 -22.88 15.06
CA LYS A 141 -27.21 -23.39 16.02
C LYS A 141 -26.83 -23.03 17.45
N VAL A 142 -27.78 -22.42 18.19
CA VAL A 142 -27.65 -22.13 19.63
C VAL A 142 -27.32 -23.41 20.37
N TYR A 143 -26.35 -23.36 21.29
CA TYR A 143 -26.16 -24.43 22.26
C TYR A 143 -27.07 -24.21 23.47
N LEU A 144 -27.91 -25.19 23.79
CA LEU A 144 -28.87 -25.08 24.89
C LEU A 144 -28.23 -25.48 26.23
N LEU A 145 -28.08 -24.49 27.12
CA LEU A 145 -27.63 -24.67 28.51
C LEU A 145 -28.78 -25.17 29.39
N LYS A 146 -28.45 -25.83 30.51
CA LYS A 146 -29.38 -26.61 31.32
C LYS A 146 -30.20 -25.78 32.34
N THR A 147 -30.05 -24.45 32.43
CA THR A 147 -30.66 -23.65 33.51
C THR A 147 -32.21 -23.56 33.42
N LYS A 148 -32.85 -24.60 33.96
CA LYS A 148 -34.14 -24.79 34.67
C LYS A 148 -35.42 -24.06 34.20
N THR A 149 -36.35 -24.88 33.68
CA THR A 149 -37.81 -24.90 33.91
C THR A 149 -38.62 -23.59 33.88
N ALA A 150 -39.44 -23.47 32.83
CA ALA A 150 -40.85 -23.04 32.89
C ALA A 150 -41.19 -21.81 33.76
N SER A 151 -40.56 -20.66 33.51
CA SER A 151 -41.19 -19.33 33.66
C SER A 151 -40.28 -18.26 33.05
N ASN A 152 -40.74 -17.62 31.96
CA ASN A 152 -40.28 -16.34 31.41
C ASN A 152 -38.81 -15.91 31.58
N SER A 153 -37.85 -16.66 31.00
CA SER A 153 -36.65 -16.12 30.33
C SER A 153 -35.74 -17.29 29.90
N THR A 154 -35.75 -17.67 28.62
CA THR A 154 -34.76 -18.60 28.06
C THR A 154 -33.42 -17.87 27.96
N SER A 155 -32.46 -18.21 28.81
CA SER A 155 -31.07 -17.77 28.63
C SER A 155 -30.44 -18.62 27.53
N GLU A 156 -30.80 -18.32 26.29
CA GLU A 156 -30.15 -18.87 25.09
C GLU A 156 -28.73 -18.34 24.99
N THR A 157 -27.76 -19.21 24.68
CA THR A 157 -26.41 -18.74 24.33
C THR A 157 -26.48 -17.93 23.04
N LYS A 158 -25.78 -16.81 23.00
CA LYS A 158 -25.68 -16.01 21.78
C LYS A 158 -24.82 -16.73 20.74
N GLY A 159 -25.14 -16.54 19.46
CA GLY A 159 -24.27 -16.95 18.36
C GLY A 159 -22.88 -16.30 18.44
N LEU A 160 -21.96 -16.73 17.58
CA LEU A 160 -20.58 -16.22 17.56
C LEU A 160 -20.52 -14.70 17.46
N ARG A 161 -19.58 -14.07 18.17
CA ARG A 161 -19.30 -12.63 18.00
C ARG A 161 -18.44 -12.38 16.77
N ARG A 162 -18.53 -11.15 16.28
CA ARG A 162 -17.58 -10.62 15.31
C ARG A 162 -16.21 -10.40 15.97
N MET A 163 -15.16 -10.97 15.38
CA MET A 163 -13.78 -10.80 15.82
C MET A 163 -13.15 -9.54 15.22
N PRO A 164 -12.07 -9.00 15.82
CA PRO A 164 -11.25 -7.97 15.17
C PRO A 164 -10.61 -8.52 13.88
N LEU A 165 -10.14 -7.60 13.04
CA LEU A 165 -9.42 -7.94 11.83
C LEU A 165 -8.07 -8.60 12.18
N THR A 166 -7.84 -9.82 11.69
CA THR A 166 -6.56 -10.53 11.84
C THR A 166 -5.85 -10.57 10.49
N ASN A 167 -4.68 -9.93 10.38
CA ASN A 167 -3.89 -9.92 9.15
C ASN A 167 -3.51 -11.35 8.74
N GLY A 168 -3.62 -11.64 7.44
CA GLY A 168 -3.34 -12.97 6.90
C GLY A 168 -4.47 -13.99 7.09
N ALA A 169 -5.56 -13.64 7.78
CA ALA A 169 -6.71 -14.51 7.96
C ALA A 169 -7.94 -14.07 7.16
N PHE A 170 -8.68 -15.03 6.61
CA PHE A 170 -10.04 -14.86 6.12
C PHE A 170 -10.98 -15.71 6.96
N ILE A 171 -11.91 -15.10 7.68
CA ILE A 171 -12.84 -15.82 8.56
C ILE A 171 -14.24 -15.70 7.99
N GLN A 172 -14.87 -16.82 7.69
CA GLN A 172 -16.27 -16.91 7.28
C GLN A 172 -17.13 -17.45 8.41
N PHE A 173 -18.22 -16.75 8.72
CA PHE A 173 -19.27 -17.20 9.62
C PHE A 173 -20.52 -17.55 8.82
N ALA A 174 -21.19 -18.64 9.17
CA ALA A 174 -22.39 -19.10 8.48
C ALA A 174 -23.66 -18.26 8.78
N CYS A 175 -23.65 -17.44 9.83
CA CYS A 175 -24.74 -16.55 10.27
C CYS A 175 -24.16 -15.22 10.79
N ALA A 176 -24.99 -14.17 10.94
CA ALA A 176 -24.52 -12.90 11.48
C ALA A 176 -24.12 -13.06 12.96
N ALA A 177 -23.38 -12.07 13.48
CA ALA A 177 -23.03 -12.09 14.89
C ALA A 177 -24.30 -12.16 15.75
N GLU A 178 -24.31 -13.06 16.73
CA GLU A 178 -25.45 -13.33 17.63
C GLU A 178 -26.72 -13.91 16.95
N GLU A 179 -26.72 -14.18 15.63
CA GLU A 179 -27.83 -14.83 14.91
C GLU A 179 -27.71 -16.36 14.91
N THR A 180 -28.86 -17.05 14.83
CA THR A 180 -28.92 -18.51 14.66
C THR A 180 -29.88 -18.95 13.55
N SER A 181 -29.58 -20.09 12.93
CA SER A 181 -30.34 -20.72 11.86
C SER A 181 -30.32 -22.25 12.01
N ARG A 182 -31.47 -22.90 11.76
CA ARG A 182 -31.58 -24.37 11.72
C ARG A 182 -31.29 -24.95 10.32
N SER A 183 -30.94 -24.11 9.37
CA SER A 183 -30.82 -24.48 7.96
C SER A 183 -29.47 -25.13 7.63
N ASN A 184 -29.49 -26.12 6.74
CA ASN A 184 -28.30 -26.73 6.13
C ASN A 184 -27.72 -25.90 4.97
N LEU A 185 -28.39 -24.79 4.64
CA LEU A 185 -28.19 -24.01 3.43
C LEU A 185 -26.78 -23.45 3.25
N PHE A 186 -26.10 -23.06 4.34
CA PHE A 186 -24.72 -22.57 4.24
C PHE A 186 -23.78 -23.67 3.74
N ALA A 187 -23.84 -24.86 4.34
CA ALA A 187 -23.04 -26.01 3.92
C ALA A 187 -23.35 -26.41 2.47
N GLU A 188 -24.63 -26.41 2.06
CA GLU A 188 -25.02 -26.70 0.68
C GLU A 188 -24.44 -25.70 -0.32
N GLN A 189 -24.51 -24.40 -0.03
CA GLN A 189 -23.95 -23.36 -0.89
C GLN A 189 -22.41 -23.39 -0.91
N LEU A 190 -21.80 -23.74 0.22
CA LEU A 190 -20.36 -23.94 0.34
C LEU A 190 -19.89 -25.06 -0.60
N LEU A 191 -20.52 -26.24 -0.53
CA LEU A 191 -20.19 -27.40 -1.37
C LEU A 191 -20.38 -27.10 -2.87
N LYS A 192 -21.36 -26.27 -3.24
CA LYS A 192 -21.57 -25.85 -4.64
C LYS A 192 -20.48 -24.91 -5.17
N SER A 193 -19.83 -24.14 -4.30
CA SER A 193 -19.07 -22.95 -4.72
C SER A 193 -17.58 -23.02 -4.38
N ILE A 194 -17.18 -23.77 -3.34
CA ILE A 194 -15.81 -23.73 -2.80
C ILE A 194 -14.74 -24.25 -3.77
N ALA A 195 -15.14 -25.15 -4.69
CA ALA A 195 -14.26 -25.74 -5.69
C ALA A 195 -14.22 -24.97 -7.03
N GLN A 196 -14.83 -23.78 -7.11
CA GLN A 196 -14.79 -22.97 -8.34
C GLN A 196 -13.35 -22.67 -8.76
N GLU A 197 -13.01 -23.05 -9.99
CA GLU A 197 -11.66 -22.86 -10.53
C GLU A 197 -11.35 -21.39 -10.72
N ASN A 198 -10.16 -20.96 -10.27
CA ASN A 198 -9.59 -19.63 -10.54
C ASN A 198 -10.48 -18.45 -10.09
N VAL A 199 -11.32 -18.66 -9.07
CA VAL A 199 -12.11 -17.58 -8.45
C VAL A 199 -11.48 -17.18 -7.12
N ASN A 200 -11.32 -15.87 -6.92
CA ASN A 200 -10.84 -15.31 -5.67
C ASN A 200 -11.78 -15.71 -4.51
N ILE A 201 -11.20 -16.14 -3.39
CA ILE A 201 -11.90 -16.59 -2.19
C ILE A 201 -12.92 -15.58 -1.66
N VAL A 202 -12.60 -14.28 -1.73
CA VAL A 202 -13.51 -13.20 -1.31
C VAL A 202 -14.78 -13.21 -2.16
N GLU A 203 -14.66 -13.43 -3.46
CA GLU A 203 -15.79 -13.50 -4.39
C GLU A 203 -16.60 -14.80 -4.19
N VAL A 204 -15.92 -15.93 -3.96
CA VAL A 204 -16.59 -17.21 -3.64
C VAL A 204 -17.50 -17.05 -2.43
N PHE A 205 -16.97 -16.50 -1.33
CA PHE A 205 -17.74 -16.35 -0.09
C PHE A 205 -18.76 -15.22 -0.12
N ARG A 206 -18.54 -14.17 -0.93
CA ARG A 206 -19.57 -13.17 -1.22
C ARG A 206 -20.79 -13.82 -1.88
N ARG A 207 -20.58 -14.65 -2.92
CA ARG A 207 -21.66 -15.39 -3.60
C ARG A 207 -22.38 -16.36 -2.68
N ILE A 208 -21.64 -17.12 -1.86
CA ILE A 208 -22.24 -18.00 -0.85
C ILE A 208 -23.12 -17.17 0.09
N SER A 209 -22.64 -16.05 0.60
CA SER A 209 -23.38 -15.18 1.52
C SER A 209 -24.66 -14.62 0.89
N ASP A 210 -24.58 -14.15 -0.37
CA ASP A 210 -25.74 -13.65 -1.11
C ASP A 210 -26.79 -14.75 -1.34
N ASN A 211 -26.37 -15.93 -1.80
CA ASN A 211 -27.26 -17.05 -2.07
C ASN A 211 -27.96 -17.53 -0.80
N VAL A 212 -27.21 -17.69 0.30
CA VAL A 212 -27.78 -18.08 1.60
C VAL A 212 -28.77 -17.02 2.09
N TYR A 213 -28.45 -15.72 1.95
CA TYR A 213 -29.36 -14.65 2.33
C TYR A 213 -30.66 -14.66 1.53
N GLN A 214 -30.60 -14.89 0.21
CA GLN A 214 -31.81 -14.96 -0.61
C GLN A 214 -32.62 -16.24 -0.36
N GLU A 215 -31.98 -17.42 -0.41
CA GLU A 215 -32.64 -18.72 -0.28
C GLU A 215 -33.20 -18.95 1.13
N SER A 216 -32.62 -18.33 2.17
CA SER A 216 -33.19 -18.35 3.52
C SER A 216 -34.41 -17.42 3.69
N GLY A 217 -34.83 -16.69 2.65
CA GLY A 217 -35.86 -15.67 2.75
C GLY A 217 -35.41 -14.48 3.62
N LYS A 218 -34.12 -14.12 3.54
CA LYS A 218 -33.45 -13.04 4.29
C LYS A 218 -33.33 -13.27 5.80
N LYS A 219 -33.41 -14.54 6.24
CA LYS A 219 -33.38 -14.93 7.66
C LYS A 219 -32.00 -15.37 8.15
N GLN A 220 -31.09 -15.74 7.25
CA GLN A 220 -29.73 -16.13 7.57
C GLN A 220 -28.77 -15.25 6.79
N ARG A 221 -27.89 -14.52 7.48
CA ARG A 221 -26.92 -13.63 6.85
C ARG A 221 -25.48 -14.04 7.19
N PRO A 222 -24.83 -14.88 6.37
CA PRO A 222 -23.41 -15.14 6.53
C PRO A 222 -22.60 -13.85 6.40
N PHE A 223 -21.46 -13.78 7.07
CA PHE A 223 -20.54 -12.65 6.97
C PHE A 223 -19.09 -13.10 7.03
N SER A 224 -18.20 -12.26 6.50
CA SER A 224 -16.77 -12.53 6.49
C SER A 224 -15.98 -11.41 7.17
N ILE A 225 -14.84 -11.78 7.76
CA ILE A 225 -13.78 -10.88 8.17
C ILE A 225 -12.60 -11.12 7.23
N ASN A 226 -12.25 -10.10 6.43
CA ASN A 226 -11.23 -10.23 5.39
C ASN A 226 -9.94 -9.49 5.78
N GLY A 227 -8.97 -10.23 6.31
CA GLY A 227 -7.61 -9.77 6.62
C GLY A 227 -6.58 -10.01 5.53
N LEU A 228 -7.00 -10.35 4.29
CA LEU A 228 -6.10 -10.72 3.18
C LEU A 228 -5.56 -9.52 2.38
N ASN A 229 -5.76 -8.29 2.85
CA ASN A 229 -5.54 -7.04 2.09
C ASN A 229 -4.13 -6.85 1.49
N GLN A 230 -3.13 -7.63 1.94
CA GLN A 230 -1.74 -7.54 1.48
C GLN A 230 -1.30 -8.72 0.58
N LEU A 231 -2.12 -9.76 0.43
CA LEU A 231 -1.74 -11.05 -0.18
C LEU A 231 -2.19 -11.23 -1.65
N GLY A 232 -2.85 -10.23 -2.23
CA GLY A 232 -3.32 -10.30 -3.63
C GLY A 232 -4.54 -11.22 -3.80
N GLU A 233 -4.70 -11.79 -5.00
CA GLU A 233 -5.81 -12.73 -5.27
C GLU A 233 -5.46 -14.12 -4.76
N VAL A 234 -6.35 -14.69 -3.95
CA VAL A 234 -6.19 -16.01 -3.33
C VAL A 234 -7.30 -16.91 -3.84
N CYS A 235 -6.94 -18.01 -4.51
CA CYS A 235 -7.90 -18.98 -5.05
C CYS A 235 -7.74 -20.33 -4.36
N LEU A 236 -8.84 -20.91 -3.86
CA LEU A 236 -8.82 -22.24 -3.24
C LEU A 236 -8.57 -23.34 -4.28
N ASN A 237 -9.19 -23.23 -5.46
CA ASN A 237 -8.97 -24.11 -6.60
C ASN A 237 -8.25 -23.37 -7.74
N GLN A 238 -6.98 -23.03 -7.55
CA GLN A 238 -6.14 -22.52 -8.63
C GLN A 238 -5.80 -23.67 -9.59
N VAL A 239 -6.47 -23.71 -10.74
CA VAL A 239 -6.15 -24.65 -11.82
C VAL A 239 -5.39 -23.88 -12.88
N TYR A 240 -4.09 -24.13 -12.94
CA TYR A 240 -3.29 -23.72 -14.07
C TYR A 240 -3.70 -24.57 -15.28
N ARG A 241 -4.63 -24.06 -16.08
CA ARG A 241 -4.84 -24.57 -17.42
C ARG A 241 -3.77 -23.91 -18.28
N PRO A 242 -2.69 -24.62 -18.69
CA PRO A 242 -1.91 -24.12 -19.80
C PRO A 242 -2.92 -23.85 -20.93
N PRO A 243 -2.85 -22.70 -21.60
CA PRO A 243 -3.78 -22.42 -22.68
C PRO A 243 -3.76 -23.62 -23.63
N PRO A 244 -4.92 -24.10 -24.14
CA PRO A 244 -4.91 -25.13 -25.16
C PRO A 244 -3.90 -24.71 -26.24
N PRO A 245 -3.08 -25.63 -26.79
CA PRO A 245 -2.26 -25.26 -27.93
C PRO A 245 -3.22 -24.60 -28.91
N PRO A 246 -2.93 -23.35 -29.31
CA PRO A 246 -3.91 -22.58 -30.04
C PRO A 246 -4.38 -23.44 -31.22
N PRO A 247 -5.69 -23.47 -31.55
CA PRO A 247 -6.05 -23.89 -32.90
C PRO A 247 -5.12 -23.12 -33.84
N LYS A 248 -4.73 -23.69 -34.98
CA LYS A 248 -4.02 -22.94 -36.02
C LYS A 248 -4.95 -21.84 -36.58
N SER A 249 -5.28 -20.85 -35.75
CA SER A 249 -5.69 -19.53 -36.10
C SER A 249 -4.40 -18.73 -36.14
N VAL A 250 -4.03 -18.34 -37.35
CA VAL A 250 -3.01 -17.33 -37.59
C VAL A 250 -3.55 -16.02 -37.01
N GLU A 251 -3.41 -15.81 -35.70
CA GLU A 251 -3.41 -14.43 -35.19
C GLU A 251 -2.06 -13.84 -35.60
N PRO A 252 -2.05 -12.68 -36.29
CA PRO A 252 -0.82 -12.11 -36.78
C PRO A 252 0.08 -11.78 -35.59
N ILE A 253 1.32 -12.28 -35.63
CA ILE A 253 2.38 -11.85 -34.72
C ILE A 253 2.46 -10.32 -34.82
N LEU A 254 2.37 -9.60 -33.69
CA LEU A 254 2.63 -8.16 -33.69
C LEU A 254 4.11 -7.96 -34.05
N SER A 255 4.38 -7.56 -35.29
CA SER A 255 5.72 -7.13 -35.69
C SER A 255 5.90 -5.67 -35.36
N THR A 256 7.10 -5.30 -34.93
CA THR A 256 7.45 -3.92 -34.56
C THR A 256 7.27 -2.97 -35.76
N GLU A 257 7.56 -3.46 -36.96
CA GLU A 257 7.40 -2.78 -38.25
C GLU A 257 6.00 -2.18 -38.47
N GLN A 258 4.95 -2.84 -37.98
CA GLN A 258 3.57 -2.35 -38.13
C GLN A 258 3.29 -1.05 -37.36
N PHE A 259 4.13 -0.73 -36.38
CA PHE A 259 3.94 0.41 -35.48
C PHE A 259 5.12 1.38 -35.53
N PHE A 260 6.10 1.16 -36.41
CA PHE A 260 7.16 2.12 -36.61
C PHE A 260 6.59 3.44 -37.10
N SER A 261 7.09 4.51 -36.50
CA SER A 261 6.77 5.86 -36.89
C SER A 261 8.03 6.56 -37.37
N ASP A 262 7.88 7.31 -38.46
CA ASP A 262 8.91 8.21 -38.99
C ASP A 262 9.09 9.46 -38.12
N GLU A 263 8.28 9.65 -37.07
CA GLU A 263 8.41 10.76 -36.13
C GLU A 263 9.59 10.55 -35.18
N GLU A 264 10.56 11.45 -35.25
CA GLU A 264 11.63 11.51 -34.27
C GLU A 264 11.17 12.09 -32.93
N LEU A 265 11.87 11.71 -31.85
CA LEU A 265 11.75 12.42 -30.58
C LEU A 265 12.18 13.88 -30.76
N THR A 266 11.42 14.79 -30.18
CA THR A 266 11.82 16.22 -30.15
C THR A 266 13.12 16.41 -29.36
N ASP A 267 13.87 17.49 -29.60
CA ASP A 267 15.10 17.78 -28.85
C ASP A 267 14.86 17.86 -27.33
N VAL A 268 13.68 18.37 -26.94
CA VAL A 268 13.22 18.43 -25.55
C VAL A 268 13.06 17.02 -24.96
N GLU A 269 12.44 16.09 -25.69
CA GLU A 269 12.30 14.70 -25.28
C GLU A 269 13.63 13.95 -25.26
N LYS A 270 14.50 14.19 -26.27
CA LYS A 270 15.85 13.60 -26.33
C LYS A 270 16.66 13.96 -25.08
N ASN A 271 16.69 15.24 -24.71
CA ASN A 271 17.37 15.71 -23.50
C ASN A 271 16.78 15.09 -22.23
N TYR A 272 15.45 15.08 -22.10
CA TYR A 272 14.79 14.47 -20.93
C TYR A 272 15.10 12.99 -20.78
N TYR A 273 15.04 12.24 -21.87
CA TYR A 273 15.28 10.81 -21.85
C TYR A 273 16.74 10.50 -21.57
N ALA A 274 17.68 11.35 -22.00
CA ALA A 274 19.07 11.25 -21.60
C ALA A 274 19.24 11.39 -20.07
N GLU A 275 18.59 12.37 -19.44
CA GLU A 275 18.60 12.54 -17.99
C GLU A 275 17.94 11.35 -17.26
N CYS A 276 16.81 10.86 -17.77
CA CYS A 276 16.14 9.67 -17.23
C CYS A 276 17.02 8.41 -17.34
N LYS A 277 17.75 8.26 -18.45
CA LYS A 277 18.73 7.17 -18.63
C LYS A 277 19.87 7.28 -17.63
N GLU A 278 20.40 8.48 -17.40
CA GLU A 278 21.46 8.68 -16.42
C GLU A 278 20.97 8.37 -14.99
N TYR A 279 19.77 8.82 -14.64
CA TYR A 279 19.12 8.43 -13.40
C TYR A 279 19.02 6.91 -13.27
N TYR A 280 18.45 6.24 -14.27
CA TYR A 280 18.31 4.79 -14.29
C TYR A 280 19.68 4.08 -14.20
N ARG A 281 20.72 4.60 -14.85
CA ARG A 281 22.08 4.06 -14.77
C ARG A 281 22.63 4.09 -13.35
N MET A 282 22.38 5.18 -12.62
CA MET A 282 22.84 5.42 -11.25
C MET A 282 22.02 4.66 -10.19
N THR A 283 20.71 4.58 -10.36
CA THR A 283 19.78 4.03 -9.36
C THR A 283 19.37 2.59 -9.64
N LYS A 284 19.50 2.12 -10.88
CA LYS A 284 18.91 0.88 -11.41
C LYS A 284 17.38 0.85 -11.26
N GLN A 285 16.75 2.02 -11.14
CA GLN A 285 15.31 2.20 -10.98
C GLN A 285 14.81 3.15 -12.08
N PRO A 286 13.84 2.73 -12.90
CA PRO A 286 13.27 3.58 -13.94
C PRO A 286 12.48 4.74 -13.34
N LEU A 287 12.50 5.89 -14.00
CA LEU A 287 11.66 7.01 -13.61
C LEU A 287 10.21 6.74 -14.02
N ILE A 288 9.29 6.80 -13.07
CA ILE A 288 7.86 6.62 -13.30
C ILE A 288 7.14 7.95 -13.06
N SER A 289 6.35 8.39 -14.02
CA SER A 289 5.54 9.60 -13.96
C SER A 289 4.08 9.28 -14.26
N VAL A 290 3.16 9.76 -13.43
CA VAL A 290 1.72 9.55 -13.64
C VAL A 290 1.00 10.89 -13.74
N TYR A 291 0.04 11.00 -14.65
CA TYR A 291 -0.86 12.14 -14.78
C TYR A 291 -1.89 12.13 -13.66
N GLU A 292 -1.93 13.19 -12.87
CA GLU A 292 -2.76 13.21 -11.65
C GLU A 292 -4.25 13.38 -11.94
N GLY A 293 -4.59 14.00 -13.08
CA GLY A 293 -5.98 14.12 -13.54
C GLY A 293 -6.66 12.77 -13.84
N ILE A 294 -5.91 11.66 -13.84
CA ILE A 294 -6.45 10.29 -13.88
C ILE A 294 -7.47 10.03 -12.75
N PHE A 295 -7.37 10.74 -11.61
CA PHE A 295 -8.25 10.56 -10.45
C PHE A 295 -9.23 11.71 -10.20
N ASP A 296 -9.21 12.75 -11.02
CA ASP A 296 -10.15 13.85 -10.84
C ASP A 296 -11.58 13.31 -11.01
N ARG A 297 -12.43 13.56 -10.01
CA ARG A 297 -13.81 13.07 -9.99
C ARG A 297 -14.64 13.64 -11.14
N HIS A 298 -14.22 14.77 -11.69
CA HIS A 298 -14.85 15.51 -12.79
C HIS A 298 -14.18 15.28 -14.16
N SER A 299 -13.12 14.47 -14.23
CA SER A 299 -12.37 14.20 -15.45
C SER A 299 -13.01 13.07 -16.26
N ASP A 300 -13.57 13.40 -17.42
CA ASP A 300 -13.97 12.43 -18.47
C ASP A 300 -12.77 12.11 -19.36
N LEU A 301 -11.85 11.27 -18.88
CA LEU A 301 -10.75 10.76 -19.71
C LEU A 301 -11.26 9.60 -20.58
N PRO A 302 -11.28 9.73 -21.92
CA PRO A 302 -11.77 8.68 -22.82
C PRO A 302 -10.77 7.53 -22.98
N SER A 303 -9.46 7.77 -22.78
CA SER A 303 -8.39 6.76 -22.82
C SER A 303 -7.21 7.16 -21.93
N VAL A 304 -6.36 6.20 -21.58
CA VAL A 304 -5.09 6.42 -20.86
C VAL A 304 -3.98 5.77 -21.64
N SER A 305 -2.92 6.53 -21.90
CA SER A 305 -1.74 6.04 -22.61
C SER A 305 -0.60 5.78 -21.65
N PHE A 306 0.25 4.84 -22.01
CA PHE A 306 1.57 4.64 -21.43
C PHE A 306 2.62 5.00 -22.47
N LYS A 307 3.59 5.86 -22.10
CA LYS A 307 4.80 6.05 -22.91
C LYS A 307 5.98 5.45 -22.15
N PHE A 308 6.68 4.52 -22.78
CA PHE A 308 7.86 3.86 -22.23
C PHE A 308 9.11 4.39 -22.92
N GLY A 309 10.10 4.82 -22.16
CA GLY A 309 11.46 5.02 -22.63
C GLY A 309 12.22 3.71 -22.52
N ILE A 310 12.68 3.16 -23.65
CA ILE A 310 13.29 1.83 -23.74
C ILE A 310 14.73 1.97 -24.25
N ASP A 311 15.67 1.39 -23.52
CA ASP A 311 17.09 1.39 -23.88
C ASP A 311 17.42 0.21 -24.80
N GLU A 312 16.74 0.15 -25.94
CA GLU A 312 16.91 -0.88 -26.96
C GLU A 312 16.67 -0.28 -28.35
N ASN A 313 17.41 -0.77 -29.35
CA ASN A 313 17.18 -0.37 -30.73
C ASN A 313 15.82 -0.93 -31.19
N CYS A 314 14.97 -0.05 -31.70
CA CYS A 314 13.63 -0.38 -32.15
C CYS A 314 13.60 -1.44 -33.27
N GLU A 315 14.62 -1.53 -34.13
CA GLU A 315 14.76 -2.56 -35.18
C GLU A 315 14.90 -3.98 -34.60
N ASN A 316 15.51 -4.09 -33.42
CA ASN A 316 15.73 -5.37 -32.74
C ASN A 316 14.74 -5.60 -31.60
N PHE A 317 13.77 -4.70 -31.43
CA PHE A 317 12.83 -4.74 -30.33
C PHE A 317 11.74 -5.79 -30.59
N ASP A 318 11.68 -6.81 -29.75
CA ASP A 318 10.61 -7.81 -29.79
C ASP A 318 9.33 -7.24 -29.16
N LEU A 319 8.53 -6.55 -29.98
CA LEU A 319 7.29 -5.91 -29.55
C LEU A 319 6.30 -6.91 -28.96
N GLN A 320 6.19 -8.12 -29.52
CA GLN A 320 5.27 -9.14 -29.03
C GLN A 320 5.64 -9.58 -27.60
N ASN A 321 6.92 -9.88 -27.36
CA ASN A 321 7.41 -10.26 -26.04
C ASN A 321 7.30 -9.09 -25.04
N PHE A 322 7.66 -7.88 -25.47
CA PHE A 322 7.48 -6.68 -24.65
C PHE A 322 6.03 -6.52 -24.21
N MET A 323 5.08 -6.62 -25.14
CA MET A 323 3.66 -6.49 -24.85
C MET A 323 3.17 -7.58 -23.89
N ASN A 324 3.60 -8.84 -24.08
CA ASN A 324 3.26 -9.92 -23.17
C ASN A 324 3.74 -9.65 -21.74
N GLN A 325 4.99 -9.15 -21.60
CA GLN A 325 5.55 -8.78 -20.31
C GLN A 325 4.80 -7.59 -19.70
N ILE A 326 4.53 -6.51 -20.46
CA ILE A 326 3.77 -5.35 -19.98
C ILE A 326 2.35 -5.74 -19.54
N CYS A 327 1.64 -6.56 -20.33
CA CYS A 327 0.30 -7.06 -19.97
C CYS A 327 0.32 -7.77 -18.62
N HIS A 328 1.30 -8.68 -18.44
CA HIS A 328 1.48 -9.41 -17.20
C HIS A 328 1.80 -8.47 -16.02
N LYS A 329 2.68 -7.49 -16.23
CA LYS A 329 3.09 -6.54 -15.18
C LYS A 329 1.98 -5.58 -14.77
N LEU A 330 1.21 -5.06 -15.73
CA LEU A 330 0.07 -4.18 -15.45
C LEU A 330 -1.18 -4.94 -15.01
N LYS A 331 -1.19 -6.28 -15.10
CA LYS A 331 -2.37 -7.14 -14.95
C LYS A 331 -3.52 -6.69 -15.86
N VAL A 332 -3.17 -6.23 -17.07
CA VAL A 332 -4.13 -5.80 -18.11
C VAL A 332 -4.08 -6.81 -19.25
N PRO A 333 -5.18 -7.50 -19.58
CA PRO A 333 -5.22 -8.40 -20.72
C PRO A 333 -4.89 -7.69 -22.05
N MET A 334 -4.15 -8.35 -22.93
CA MET A 334 -3.67 -7.83 -24.23
C MET A 334 -4.80 -7.21 -25.07
N LYS A 335 -6.02 -7.76 -25.02
CA LYS A 335 -7.20 -7.25 -25.76
C LYS A 335 -7.65 -5.83 -25.37
N TYR A 336 -7.12 -5.26 -24.30
CA TYR A 336 -7.37 -3.89 -23.85
C TYR A 336 -6.20 -2.93 -24.13
N LEU A 337 -5.08 -3.47 -24.61
CA LEU A 337 -3.90 -2.73 -24.95
C LEU A 337 -3.81 -2.60 -26.47
N THR A 338 -3.44 -1.42 -26.94
CA THR A 338 -3.23 -1.15 -28.35
C THR A 338 -1.90 -0.43 -28.49
N VAL A 339 -0.96 -1.01 -29.22
CA VAL A 339 0.28 -0.32 -29.58
C VAL A 339 -0.11 0.80 -30.55
N LYS A 340 0.35 2.03 -30.28
CA LYS A 340 0.09 3.16 -31.18
C LYS A 340 1.31 3.52 -32.00
N GLN A 341 2.48 3.47 -31.37
CA GLN A 341 3.70 3.98 -31.96
C GLN A 341 4.90 3.28 -31.31
N VAL A 342 5.87 2.93 -32.14
CA VAL A 342 7.21 2.54 -31.74
C VAL A 342 8.19 3.43 -32.50
N GLN A 343 9.13 4.04 -31.80
CA GLN A 343 10.19 4.87 -32.37
C GLN A 343 11.48 4.64 -31.59
N GLU A 344 12.61 5.09 -32.11
CA GLU A 344 13.88 4.91 -31.40
C GLU A 344 13.84 5.57 -30.00
N GLY A 345 14.24 4.82 -28.99
CA GLY A 345 14.25 5.25 -27.59
C GLY A 345 12.88 5.27 -26.91
N SER A 346 11.75 5.00 -27.60
CA SER A 346 10.43 5.01 -26.97
C SER A 346 9.35 4.17 -27.64
N ALA A 347 8.46 3.58 -26.85
CA ALA A 347 7.22 2.95 -27.33
C ALA A 347 6.00 3.60 -26.65
N ILE A 348 4.96 3.90 -27.43
CA ILE A 348 3.68 4.41 -26.94
C ILE A 348 2.62 3.32 -27.05
N LEU A 349 2.11 2.93 -25.90
CA LEU A 349 0.96 2.06 -25.76
C LEU A 349 -0.26 2.90 -25.39
N GLU A 350 -1.36 2.72 -26.08
CA GLU A 350 -2.65 3.20 -25.59
C GLU A 350 -3.38 2.04 -24.92
N VAL A 351 -3.93 2.29 -23.73
CA VAL A 351 -4.81 1.31 -23.09
C VAL A 351 -6.24 1.78 -23.27
N ASP A 352 -6.96 1.07 -24.13
CA ASP A 352 -8.39 1.22 -24.25
C ASP A 352 -9.09 0.35 -23.18
N ILE A 353 -8.95 0.77 -21.92
CA ILE A 353 -9.72 0.23 -20.78
C ILE A 353 -11.18 0.72 -20.86
N PHE A 354 -11.47 1.73 -21.68
CA PHE A 354 -12.62 2.61 -21.49
C PHE A 354 -13.84 2.25 -22.35
N ASN A 355 -13.65 1.68 -23.54
CA ASN A 355 -14.76 1.33 -24.43
C ASN A 355 -15.44 -0.02 -24.12
N LYS A 356 -14.88 -0.85 -23.22
CA LYS A 356 -15.33 -2.25 -22.98
C LYS A 356 -15.72 -2.59 -21.53
N LEU A 357 -15.79 -1.61 -20.62
CA LEU A 357 -16.13 -1.83 -19.19
C LEU A 357 -17.24 -0.88 -18.71
N GLU A 358 -17.95 -1.22 -17.63
CA GLU A 358 -18.93 -0.32 -16.99
C GLU A 358 -18.26 0.77 -16.13
N THR A 359 -18.92 1.93 -15.97
CA THR A 359 -18.33 3.17 -15.39
C THR A 359 -17.75 3.01 -13.98
N ALA A 360 -18.36 2.17 -13.12
CA ALA A 360 -17.87 1.90 -11.76
C ALA A 360 -16.59 1.03 -11.76
N ASP A 361 -16.52 0.05 -12.67
CA ASP A 361 -15.36 -0.84 -12.81
C ASP A 361 -14.16 -0.14 -13.45
N LYS A 362 -14.40 0.87 -14.31
CA LYS A 362 -13.34 1.68 -14.95
C LYS A 362 -12.46 2.38 -13.91
N LYS A 363 -13.07 3.11 -12.98
CA LYS A 363 -12.33 3.85 -11.94
C LYS A 363 -11.60 2.90 -11.00
N LEU A 364 -12.18 1.74 -10.69
CA LEU A 364 -11.55 0.73 -9.84
C LEU A 364 -10.31 0.12 -10.51
N LYS A 365 -10.40 -0.34 -11.76
CA LYS A 365 -9.25 -0.93 -12.47
C LYS A 365 -8.14 0.07 -12.73
N LEU A 366 -8.47 1.30 -13.10
CA LEU A 366 -7.48 2.36 -13.30
C LEU A 366 -6.76 2.71 -11.99
N LYS A 367 -7.50 2.71 -10.87
CA LYS A 367 -6.94 2.86 -9.53
C LYS A 367 -6.05 1.68 -9.12
N MET A 368 -6.38 0.45 -9.51
CA MET A 368 -5.52 -0.71 -9.29
C MET A 368 -4.20 -0.60 -10.04
N VAL A 369 -4.25 -0.30 -11.34
CA VAL A 369 -3.04 -0.10 -12.16
C VAL A 369 -2.20 1.04 -11.59
N TYR A 370 -2.82 2.16 -11.22
CA TYR A 370 -2.11 3.24 -10.54
C TYR A 370 -1.47 2.82 -9.23
N ASN A 371 -2.18 2.11 -8.35
CA ASN A 371 -1.60 1.66 -7.10
C ASN A 371 -0.39 0.73 -7.33
N MET A 372 -0.42 -0.09 -8.39
CA MET A 372 0.73 -0.92 -8.78
C MET A 372 1.91 -0.07 -9.29
N VAL A 373 1.62 1.01 -10.00
CA VAL A 373 2.62 1.93 -10.54
C VAL A 373 3.18 2.88 -9.46
N ALA A 374 2.35 3.26 -8.49
CA ALA A 374 2.65 4.25 -7.46
C ALA A 374 3.28 3.65 -6.19
N ASP A 375 3.08 2.35 -5.95
CA ASP A 375 3.59 1.66 -4.78
C ASP A 375 4.47 0.47 -5.20
N LYS A 376 5.76 0.53 -4.84
CA LYS A 376 6.79 -0.53 -4.76
C LYS A 376 8.03 -0.39 -5.66
N GLU A 377 9.17 -0.51 -4.98
CA GLU A 377 10.52 -0.66 -5.52
C GLU A 377 10.66 -1.88 -6.46
N ASP A 378 9.89 -2.93 -6.22
CA ASP A 378 9.91 -4.16 -7.03
C ASP A 378 9.37 -3.93 -8.44
N PHE A 379 8.30 -3.13 -8.60
CA PHE A 379 7.75 -2.84 -9.92
C PHE A 379 8.76 -2.06 -10.78
N GLN A 380 9.44 -1.06 -10.21
CA GLN A 380 10.53 -0.34 -10.87
C GLN A 380 11.68 -1.28 -11.26
N LYS A 381 12.13 -2.15 -10.36
CA LYS A 381 13.18 -3.14 -10.66
C LYS A 381 12.79 -4.05 -11.82
N GLU A 382 11.53 -4.49 -11.88
CA GLU A 382 11.03 -5.34 -12.95
C GLU A 382 10.98 -4.62 -14.30
N LEU A 383 10.50 -3.37 -14.35
CA LEU A 383 10.59 -2.54 -15.55
C LEU A 383 12.06 -2.36 -15.99
N GLY A 384 12.96 -2.17 -15.03
CA GLY A 384 14.39 -2.09 -15.29
C GLY A 384 14.97 -3.34 -15.96
N ARG A 385 14.48 -4.56 -15.63
CA ARG A 385 14.89 -5.81 -16.30
C ARG A 385 14.45 -5.87 -17.76
N MET A 386 13.42 -5.10 -18.11
CA MET A 386 12.92 -4.93 -19.48
C MET A 386 13.63 -3.80 -20.24
N LYS A 387 14.76 -3.29 -19.71
CA LYS A 387 15.50 -2.13 -20.24
C LYS A 387 14.67 -0.84 -20.34
N ILE A 388 13.57 -0.75 -19.60
CA ILE A 388 12.77 0.46 -19.52
C ILE A 388 13.48 1.40 -18.54
N PHE A 389 13.82 2.61 -18.97
CA PHE A 389 14.42 3.64 -18.11
C PHE A 389 13.42 4.73 -17.70
N PHE A 390 12.29 4.82 -18.41
CA PHE A 390 11.23 5.80 -18.16
C PHE A 390 9.85 5.20 -18.45
N MET A 391 8.85 5.57 -17.64
CA MET A 391 7.44 5.30 -17.93
C MET A 391 6.57 6.51 -17.57
N TYR A 392 5.70 6.91 -18.48
CA TYR A 392 4.61 7.85 -18.22
C TYR A 392 3.25 7.15 -18.34
N MET A 393 2.31 7.47 -17.45
CA MET A 393 0.91 7.04 -17.52
C MET A 393 -0.01 8.27 -17.55
N GLY A 394 -0.75 8.48 -18.63
CA GLY A 394 -1.67 9.61 -18.81
C GLY A 394 -1.87 10.01 -20.27
N PRO A 395 -2.60 11.10 -20.55
CA PRO A 395 -2.72 11.61 -21.92
C PRO A 395 -1.35 12.05 -22.43
N ILE A 396 -0.92 11.55 -23.59
CA ILE A 396 0.41 11.85 -24.16
C ILE A 396 0.61 13.36 -24.38
N LYS A 397 -0.44 14.09 -24.76
CA LYS A 397 -0.39 15.56 -24.89
C LYS A 397 0.02 16.27 -23.60
N GLU A 398 -0.31 15.72 -22.43
CA GLU A 398 0.05 16.29 -21.13
C GLU A 398 1.49 15.94 -20.71
N LEU A 399 2.08 14.90 -21.30
CA LEU A 399 3.49 14.56 -21.09
C LEU A 399 4.39 15.70 -21.58
N SER A 400 4.13 16.23 -22.78
CA SER A 400 4.90 17.35 -23.34
C SER A 400 4.89 18.62 -22.46
N LYS A 401 3.79 18.85 -21.72
CA LYS A 401 3.71 19.96 -20.74
C LYS A 401 4.49 19.66 -19.47
N LYS A 402 4.53 18.40 -19.01
CA LYS A 402 5.39 17.95 -17.89
C LYS A 402 6.88 17.93 -18.25
N GLN A 403 7.18 17.74 -19.52
CA GLN A 403 8.52 17.81 -20.10
C GLN A 403 8.98 19.26 -20.35
N LYS A 404 8.35 20.28 -19.74
CA LYS A 404 8.90 21.64 -19.75
C LYS A 404 9.92 21.76 -18.62
N PHE A 405 11.18 21.91 -19.00
CA PHE A 405 12.33 21.63 -18.15
C PHE A 405 13.03 22.84 -17.59
N ARG A 406 13.75 22.55 -16.50
CA ARG A 406 15.05 23.18 -16.24
C ARG A 406 16.03 22.58 -17.21
N ASN A 407 16.52 23.38 -18.16
CA ASN A 407 17.38 22.92 -19.27
C ASN A 407 18.57 22.04 -18.82
N GLU A 408 18.98 22.15 -17.54
CA GLU A 408 19.87 21.20 -16.87
C GLU A 408 19.80 21.40 -15.33
N ILE A 409 19.81 20.33 -14.53
CA ILE A 409 20.06 20.44 -13.08
C ILE A 409 21.57 20.48 -12.83
N LYS A 410 22.14 21.69 -12.90
CA LYS A 410 23.55 21.92 -12.53
C LYS A 410 23.67 22.19 -11.04
N LEU A 411 24.60 21.52 -10.37
CA LEU A 411 25.00 21.93 -9.01
C LEU A 411 25.80 23.23 -9.06
N ASN A 412 25.69 24.04 -8.00
CA ASN A 412 26.58 25.17 -7.75
C ASN A 412 27.31 24.97 -6.41
N PRO A 413 28.44 24.25 -6.41
CA PRO A 413 29.14 23.88 -5.17
C PRO A 413 29.60 25.07 -4.33
N GLU A 414 29.81 26.25 -4.93
CA GLU A 414 30.24 27.48 -4.24
C GLU A 414 29.28 27.87 -3.10
N PHE A 415 27.98 27.59 -3.26
CA PHE A 415 26.94 27.92 -2.28
C PHE A 415 26.57 26.76 -1.36
N ASN A 416 27.31 25.65 -1.42
CA ASN A 416 27.09 24.53 -0.50
C ASN A 416 27.48 24.95 0.92
N ARG A 417 26.71 24.53 1.91
CA ARG A 417 26.88 24.94 3.31
C ARG A 417 26.67 23.75 4.22
N LYS A 418 27.41 23.68 5.32
CA LYS A 418 27.17 22.70 6.40
C LYS A 418 26.70 23.48 7.61
N TYR A 419 25.44 23.31 8.00
CA TYR A 419 24.83 24.13 9.03
C TYR A 419 24.96 23.49 10.41
N GLY A 420 25.82 24.06 11.26
CA GLY A 420 26.11 23.53 12.58
C GLY A 420 27.39 24.10 13.19
N ARG A 421 27.60 23.83 14.49
CA ARG A 421 28.81 24.26 15.19
C ARG A 421 30.03 23.60 14.55
N GLY A 422 30.99 24.41 14.08
CA GLY A 422 32.14 23.95 13.30
C GLY A 422 32.02 24.14 11.78
N GLY A 423 30.86 24.62 11.28
CA GLY A 423 30.63 25.02 9.90
C GLY A 423 29.95 26.38 9.83
N ASN A 424 28.92 26.50 8.99
CA ASN A 424 28.08 27.68 8.90
C ASN A 424 27.08 27.71 10.06
N PHE A 425 27.24 28.64 10.98
CA PHE A 425 26.35 28.77 12.13
C PHE A 425 26.17 30.22 12.53
N TRP A 426 24.93 30.59 12.83
CA TRP A 426 24.58 31.87 13.42
C TRP A 426 23.37 31.70 14.33
N ILE A 427 23.20 32.63 15.26
CA ILE A 427 22.09 32.65 16.22
C ILE A 427 21.11 33.75 15.78
N GLY A 428 19.81 33.44 15.82
CA GLY A 428 18.77 34.35 15.37
C GLY A 428 18.71 34.48 13.84
N ALA A 429 18.03 35.53 13.37
CA ALA A 429 17.93 35.82 11.95
C ALA A 429 19.29 36.23 11.39
N ILE A 430 19.62 35.77 10.18
CA ILE A 430 20.86 36.18 9.51
C ILE A 430 20.85 37.69 9.28
N ASN A 431 22.01 38.32 9.47
CA ASN A 431 22.21 39.73 9.15
C ASN A 431 23.44 39.89 8.25
N ASP A 432 23.26 39.56 6.97
CA ASP A 432 24.30 39.62 5.93
C ASP A 432 24.06 40.76 4.91
N GLY A 433 23.17 41.70 5.25
CA GLY A 433 22.80 42.82 4.38
C GLY A 433 21.95 42.47 3.16
N LYS A 434 21.60 41.19 2.93
CA LYS A 434 20.79 40.79 1.78
C LYS A 434 19.29 40.91 2.08
N ASN A 435 18.55 41.52 1.14
CA ASN A 435 17.10 41.64 1.23
C ASN A 435 16.42 40.29 0.93
N ARG A 436 15.69 39.75 1.91
CA ARG A 436 14.93 38.48 1.81
C ARG A 436 13.41 38.65 1.90
N GLY A 437 12.90 39.78 1.42
CA GLY A 437 11.46 40.02 1.32
C GLY A 437 10.77 40.17 2.68
N GLY A 438 11.50 40.68 3.68
CA GLY A 438 11.00 40.92 5.03
C GLY A 438 10.82 39.67 5.91
N GLN A 439 11.11 38.46 5.39
CA GLN A 439 11.06 37.22 6.18
C GLN A 439 12.45 36.90 6.75
N PRO A 440 12.58 36.63 8.06
CA PRO A 440 13.85 36.27 8.67
C PRO A 440 14.33 34.90 8.16
N TYR A 441 15.64 34.76 7.97
CA TYR A 441 16.27 33.49 7.62
C TYR A 441 17.10 32.98 8.79
N TYR A 442 16.68 31.85 9.35
CA TYR A 442 17.33 31.22 10.49
C TYR A 442 18.27 30.13 10.03
N CYS A 443 19.33 29.89 10.79
CA CYS A 443 20.29 28.83 10.49
C CYS A 443 19.58 27.48 10.53
N PRO A 444 19.55 26.70 9.42
CA PRO A 444 18.95 25.37 9.42
C PRO A 444 19.95 24.37 10.00
N VAL A 445 20.24 24.53 11.29
CA VAL A 445 21.18 23.70 12.05
C VAL A 445 20.80 22.23 11.89
N GLY A 446 21.78 21.38 11.60
CA GLY A 446 21.51 19.96 11.37
C GLY A 446 21.44 19.55 9.90
N TRP A 447 21.60 20.50 8.98
CA TRP A 447 21.42 20.24 7.55
C TRP A 447 22.65 20.63 6.72
N GLN A 448 22.88 19.90 5.65
CA GLN A 448 23.86 20.23 4.62
C GLN A 448 23.13 20.68 3.35
N ARG A 449 23.52 21.83 2.82
CA ARG A 449 22.98 22.40 1.59
C ARG A 449 23.78 21.97 0.38
N PHE A 450 23.07 21.45 -0.62
CA PHE A 450 23.56 21.29 -1.98
C PHE A 450 22.79 22.26 -2.87
N SER A 451 23.52 23.15 -3.52
CA SER A 451 22.94 24.26 -4.27
C SER A 451 22.75 23.89 -5.72
N PHE A 452 21.71 24.45 -6.33
CA PHE A 452 21.54 24.40 -7.78
C PHE A 452 21.96 25.72 -8.41
N TYR A 453 22.64 25.63 -9.54
CA TYR A 453 22.86 26.74 -10.44
C TYR A 453 21.52 27.14 -11.05
N VAL A 454 21.13 28.40 -10.90
CA VAL A 454 19.86 28.95 -11.42
C VAL A 454 20.12 29.99 -12.51
N THR A 455 21.02 30.94 -12.24
CA THR A 455 21.37 32.05 -13.13
C THR A 455 22.67 32.69 -12.64
N ASP A 456 23.43 33.28 -13.56
CA ASP A 456 24.64 34.08 -13.23
C ASP A 456 24.32 35.33 -12.41
N LYS A 457 23.09 35.86 -12.53
CA LYS A 457 22.62 37.06 -11.82
C LYS A 457 21.79 36.70 -10.59
N PHE A 458 22.26 35.74 -9.80
CA PHE A 458 21.48 35.14 -8.71
C PHE A 458 20.99 36.17 -7.68
N ASP A 459 21.89 37.00 -7.16
CA ASP A 459 21.55 37.99 -6.14
C ASP A 459 20.64 39.11 -6.68
N GLU A 460 20.80 39.51 -7.95
CA GLU A 460 19.91 40.47 -8.62
C GLU A 460 18.49 39.90 -8.78
N LYS A 461 18.37 38.67 -9.31
CA LYS A 461 17.09 37.99 -9.55
C LYS A 461 16.29 37.78 -8.27
N PHE A 462 16.95 37.37 -7.19
CA PHE A 462 16.30 37.00 -5.93
C PHE A 462 16.38 38.08 -4.85
N ASN A 463 16.79 39.29 -5.21
CA ASN A 463 16.75 40.43 -4.30
C ASN A 463 15.30 40.68 -3.86
N GLY A 464 15.05 40.64 -2.55
CA GLY A 464 13.69 40.77 -2.00
C GLY A 464 12.86 39.49 -2.02
N TRP A 465 13.42 38.35 -2.41
CA TRP A 465 12.72 37.06 -2.35
C TRP A 465 12.99 36.31 -1.04
N CYS A 466 11.94 35.73 -0.49
CA CYS A 466 11.99 34.93 0.74
C CYS A 466 12.64 33.57 0.49
N ILE A 467 13.09 32.93 1.57
CA ILE A 467 13.55 31.53 1.56
C ILE A 467 12.47 30.68 2.23
N GLY A 468 12.05 29.60 1.58
CA GLY A 468 11.10 28.63 2.11
C GLY A 468 11.54 27.20 1.81
N TYR A 469 10.99 26.27 2.57
CA TYR A 469 11.29 24.85 2.51
C TYR A 469 10.06 24.06 2.11
N HIS A 470 10.26 23.04 1.28
CA HIS A 470 9.22 22.10 0.85
C HIS A 470 9.68 20.67 1.13
N GLY A 471 8.91 19.95 1.95
CA GLY A 471 9.13 18.52 2.18
C GLY A 471 8.57 17.70 1.03
N THR A 472 9.24 16.61 0.66
CA THR A 472 8.73 15.65 -0.33
C THR A 472 9.24 14.23 -0.06
N LYS A 473 8.71 13.26 -0.80
CA LYS A 473 9.21 11.87 -0.83
C LYS A 473 10.39 11.73 -1.76
N PHE A 474 11.27 10.75 -1.52
CA PHE A 474 12.42 10.47 -2.40
C PHE A 474 11.98 10.14 -3.83
N ALA A 475 10.87 9.41 -3.98
CA ALA A 475 10.35 9.03 -5.29
C ALA A 475 9.93 10.23 -6.18
N TYR A 476 9.60 11.37 -5.57
CA TYR A 476 9.18 12.58 -6.30
C TYR A 476 10.29 13.62 -6.46
N GLY A 477 11.44 13.44 -5.79
CA GLY A 477 12.50 14.46 -5.77
C GLY A 477 12.96 14.84 -7.16
N LEU A 478 13.31 13.84 -7.99
CA LEU A 478 13.79 14.11 -9.34
C LEU A 478 12.70 14.73 -10.22
N SER A 479 11.46 14.21 -10.18
CA SER A 479 10.38 14.76 -11.00
C SER A 479 10.06 16.22 -10.63
N ILE A 480 10.11 16.57 -9.34
CA ILE A 480 9.94 17.96 -8.91
C ILE A 480 11.09 18.85 -9.40
N LEU A 481 12.33 18.37 -9.33
CA LEU A 481 13.48 19.16 -9.79
C LEU A 481 13.47 19.38 -11.31
N LEU A 482 12.96 18.42 -12.07
CA LEU A 482 12.85 18.48 -13.53
C LEU A 482 11.64 19.26 -14.01
N SER A 483 10.48 19.06 -13.38
CA SER A 483 9.18 19.56 -13.87
C SER A 483 8.58 20.68 -13.03
N GLY A 484 9.13 21.00 -11.85
CA GLY A 484 8.59 22.01 -10.94
C GLY A 484 7.66 21.47 -9.86
N LEU A 485 7.04 22.37 -9.09
CA LEU A 485 6.15 22.01 -7.97
C LEU A 485 4.69 21.98 -8.40
N LYS A 486 3.97 20.92 -8.03
CA LYS A 486 2.53 20.87 -8.25
C LYS A 486 1.77 21.55 -7.08
N PRO A 487 0.81 22.44 -7.35
CA PRO A 487 -0.16 22.90 -6.35
C PRO A 487 -0.98 21.73 -5.77
N ALA A 488 -1.32 21.81 -4.49
CA ALA A 488 -2.15 20.79 -3.85
C ALA A 488 -3.64 20.98 -4.18
N ASP A 489 -4.32 19.88 -4.53
CA ASP A 489 -5.73 19.86 -4.93
C ASP A 489 -6.72 19.86 -3.72
N ILE A 490 -6.24 19.67 -2.48
CA ILE A 490 -7.09 19.41 -1.30
C ILE A 490 -7.28 20.64 -0.39
N VAL A 491 -8.56 20.86 -0.07
CA VAL A 491 -9.22 22.02 0.56
C VAL A 491 -9.11 22.05 2.09
N ALA A 492 -7.91 22.08 2.66
CA ALA A 492 -7.79 22.45 4.09
C ALA A 492 -7.89 23.98 4.25
N HIS A 493 -7.10 24.73 3.47
CA HIS A 493 -7.04 26.20 3.54
C HIS A 493 -6.86 26.91 2.19
N GLY A 494 -6.87 26.17 1.07
CA GLY A 494 -6.79 26.71 -0.29
C GLY A 494 -5.96 25.84 -1.24
N THR A 495 -6.11 26.10 -2.55
CA THR A 495 -5.31 25.50 -3.63
C THR A 495 -4.05 26.34 -3.83
N GLY A 496 -2.88 25.67 -3.95
CA GLY A 496 -1.59 26.32 -4.09
C GLY A 496 -0.43 25.43 -3.67
N VAL A 497 0.81 25.94 -3.75
CA VAL A 497 2.00 25.19 -3.30
C VAL A 497 2.27 25.50 -1.83
N TYR A 498 2.38 24.44 -1.02
CA TYR A 498 2.65 24.57 0.43
C TYR A 498 4.16 24.61 0.69
N LEU A 499 4.62 25.66 1.37
CA LEU A 499 6.01 25.80 1.85
C LEU A 499 6.02 26.24 3.32
N SER A 500 7.19 26.26 3.93
CA SER A 500 7.39 26.77 5.28
C SER A 500 8.69 27.58 5.39
N PRO A 501 8.73 28.67 6.17
CA PRO A 501 9.99 29.29 6.56
C PRO A 501 10.78 28.45 7.58
N SER A 502 10.17 27.43 8.16
CA SER A 502 10.81 26.52 9.11
C SER A 502 11.17 25.19 8.45
N ILE A 503 12.47 24.90 8.39
CA ILE A 503 12.94 23.57 7.99
C ILE A 503 12.49 22.48 8.98
N ASN A 504 12.34 22.83 10.26
CA ASN A 504 11.88 21.89 11.28
C ASN A 504 10.45 21.45 10.99
N TYR A 505 9.58 22.38 10.59
CA TYR A 505 8.22 22.08 10.15
C TYR A 505 8.21 21.28 8.83
N ALA A 506 8.92 21.76 7.80
CA ALA A 506 8.96 21.11 6.48
C ALA A 506 9.58 19.71 6.50
N SER A 507 10.42 19.41 7.49
CA SER A 507 11.05 18.10 7.69
C SER A 507 10.21 17.12 8.52
N HIS A 508 9.01 17.51 8.96
CA HIS A 508 8.10 16.57 9.61
C HIS A 508 7.81 15.39 8.66
N PRO A 509 7.76 14.13 9.14
CA PRO A 509 7.64 12.98 8.25
C PRO A 509 6.35 12.89 7.41
N ARG A 510 5.33 13.67 7.77
CA ARG A 510 4.15 13.89 6.92
C ARG A 510 4.51 14.54 5.57
N TYR A 511 5.52 15.41 5.56
CA TYR A 511 5.93 16.20 4.40
C TYR A 511 7.22 15.66 3.79
N SER A 512 8.23 15.33 4.60
CA SER A 512 9.54 14.88 4.14
C SER A 512 9.82 13.45 4.59
N GLU A 513 10.03 12.55 3.63
CA GLU A 513 10.28 11.12 3.90
C GLU A 513 11.63 10.91 4.62
N VAL A 514 11.63 10.03 5.63
CA VAL A 514 12.85 9.53 6.28
C VAL A 514 13.16 8.14 5.72
N LYS A 515 14.35 7.94 5.16
CA LYS A 515 14.75 6.67 4.55
C LYS A 515 15.91 6.01 5.29
N VAL A 516 15.83 4.70 5.48
CA VAL A 516 16.95 3.89 5.98
C VAL A 516 17.95 3.68 4.83
N LEU A 517 19.22 3.97 5.08
CA LEU A 517 20.29 3.73 4.13
C LEU A 517 20.70 2.25 4.14
N ASP A 518 20.46 1.58 3.01
CA ASP A 518 21.00 0.25 2.73
C ASP A 518 22.54 0.25 2.85
N SER A 519 23.13 -0.87 3.31
CA SER A 519 24.58 -0.98 3.51
C SER A 519 25.37 -0.74 2.22
N SER A 520 24.81 -1.05 1.04
CA SER A 520 25.41 -0.75 -0.27
C SER A 520 25.46 0.76 -0.59
N HIS A 521 24.58 1.55 0.03
CA HIS A 521 24.50 3.00 -0.14
C HIS A 521 25.25 3.78 0.93
N GLN A 522 25.57 3.15 2.06
CA GLN A 522 26.31 3.80 3.15
C GLN A 522 27.70 4.29 2.71
N ASN A 523 28.34 3.60 1.75
CA ASN A 523 29.63 4.02 1.19
C ASN A 523 29.54 5.16 0.17
N LYS A 524 28.33 5.55 -0.26
CA LYS A 524 28.12 6.76 -1.08
C LYS A 524 28.20 8.04 -0.26
N PHE A 525 28.23 7.91 1.07
CA PHE A 525 28.46 8.99 2.02
C PHE A 525 29.82 8.76 2.71
N SER A 526 30.60 9.82 2.88
CA SER A 526 31.95 9.80 3.46
C SER A 526 31.96 9.35 4.93
N LYS A 527 30.83 9.46 5.64
CA LYS A 527 30.65 9.02 7.03
C LYS A 527 29.39 8.19 7.17
N ARG A 528 29.50 7.06 7.88
CA ARG A 528 28.39 6.08 8.01
C ARG A 528 27.26 6.67 8.84
N GLY A 529 26.10 6.86 8.22
CA GLY A 529 24.81 7.09 8.88
C GLY A 529 23.80 6.03 8.47
N LYS A 530 22.79 5.83 9.31
CA LYS A 530 21.73 4.83 9.08
C LYS A 530 20.49 5.42 8.42
N TYR A 531 20.23 6.70 8.62
CA TYR A 531 19.04 7.37 8.08
C TYR A 531 19.44 8.59 7.26
N VAL A 532 18.65 8.87 6.23
CA VAL A 532 18.76 10.07 5.39
C VAL A 532 17.40 10.72 5.22
N GLN A 533 17.39 12.05 5.17
CA GLN A 533 16.20 12.85 4.90
C GLN A 533 16.60 14.11 4.12
N TYR A 534 15.72 14.59 3.24
CA TYR A 534 15.93 15.86 2.56
C TYR A 534 14.66 16.71 2.45
N VAL A 535 14.87 18.02 2.30
CA VAL A 535 13.84 18.98 1.90
C VAL A 535 14.37 19.84 0.76
N LEU A 536 13.47 20.40 -0.04
CA LEU A 536 13.82 21.36 -1.09
C LEU A 536 13.93 22.76 -0.47
N GLU A 537 14.97 23.50 -0.84
CA GLU A 537 15.08 24.95 -0.59
C GLU A 537 14.57 25.71 -1.78
N CYS A 538 13.66 26.66 -1.55
CA CYS A 538 13.08 27.48 -2.58
C CYS A 538 13.24 28.97 -2.28
N ARG A 539 13.45 29.76 -3.34
CA ARG A 539 13.19 31.20 -3.33
C ARG A 539 11.73 31.43 -3.67
N VAL A 540 11.07 32.28 -2.90
CA VAL A 540 9.63 32.55 -3.02
C VAL A 540 9.39 34.05 -3.13
N HIS A 541 8.63 34.47 -4.13
CA HIS A 541 8.26 35.87 -4.30
C HIS A 541 7.32 36.31 -3.17
N PRO A 542 7.65 37.36 -2.39
CA PRO A 542 6.93 37.68 -1.14
C PRO A 542 5.46 38.02 -1.37
N SER A 543 5.12 38.68 -2.49
CA SER A 543 3.74 39.07 -2.80
C SER A 543 2.79 37.89 -3.08
N LYS A 544 3.34 36.68 -3.21
CA LYS A 544 2.58 35.46 -3.51
C LYS A 544 2.37 34.59 -2.28
N ILE A 545 3.01 34.94 -1.15
CA ILE A 545 2.89 34.21 0.11
C ILE A 545 1.57 34.59 0.78
N LYS A 546 0.67 33.61 0.90
CA LYS A 546 -0.49 33.70 1.79
C LYS A 546 -0.19 32.88 3.04
N VAL A 547 -0.27 33.50 4.21
CA VAL A 547 -0.17 32.77 5.47
C VAL A 547 -1.49 32.07 5.72
N ILE A 548 -1.42 30.77 5.96
CA ILE A 548 -2.58 29.97 6.32
C ILE A 548 -2.80 30.08 7.84
N ALA A 549 -4.05 30.29 8.27
CA ALA A 549 -4.39 30.27 9.69
C ALA A 549 -4.35 28.83 10.24
N GLU A 550 -3.74 28.67 11.41
CA GLU A 550 -3.46 27.41 12.14
C GLU A 550 -2.70 26.36 11.30
N GLN A 551 -1.50 26.00 11.74
CA GLN A 551 -0.68 25.01 11.06
C GLN A 551 -1.42 23.66 10.88
N THR A 552 -1.17 22.99 9.77
CA THR A 552 -1.96 21.80 9.36
C THR A 552 -1.64 20.52 10.15
N LEU A 553 -0.66 20.55 11.05
CA LEU A 553 -0.25 19.43 11.92
C LEU A 553 -0.91 19.47 13.31
N LYS A 554 -1.70 20.50 13.63
CA LYS A 554 -2.42 20.67 14.91
C LYS A 554 -1.50 20.46 16.14
N ALA A 555 -0.29 21.02 16.13
CA ALA A 555 0.64 21.05 17.26
C ALA A 555 0.52 22.36 18.05
N ASP A 556 -0.71 22.81 18.33
CA ASP A 556 -0.99 24.19 18.80
C ASP A 556 -0.39 24.49 20.18
N ASN A 557 -0.17 23.46 21.00
CA ASN A 557 0.37 23.56 22.36
C ASN A 557 1.89 23.30 22.44
N THR A 558 2.62 23.22 21.32
CA THR A 558 4.07 22.98 21.31
C THR A 558 4.77 23.90 20.33
N ALA A 559 5.84 24.58 20.76
CA ALA A 559 6.68 25.34 19.85
C ALA A 559 7.37 24.39 18.86
N ILE A 560 7.04 24.51 17.57
CA ILE A 560 7.58 23.67 16.50
C ILE A 560 9.00 24.12 16.15
N ASP A 561 9.18 25.41 15.99
CA ASP A 561 10.46 26.04 15.73
C ASP A 561 10.64 27.18 16.74
N PRO A 562 11.77 27.26 17.46
CA PRO A 562 11.99 28.32 18.44
C PRO A 562 12.04 29.72 17.80
N ASN A 563 12.31 29.81 16.48
CA ASN A 563 12.46 31.08 15.77
C ASN A 563 11.25 31.47 14.92
N VAL A 564 10.30 30.55 14.70
CA VAL A 564 9.13 30.77 13.84
C VAL A 564 7.86 30.45 14.60
N ASN A 565 6.98 31.45 14.72
CA ASN A 565 5.69 31.28 15.39
C ASN A 565 4.79 30.31 14.61
N ASN A 566 4.16 29.36 15.30
CA ASN A 566 3.26 28.35 14.72
C ASN A 566 2.13 28.97 13.85
N ARG A 567 1.70 30.21 14.11
CA ARG A 567 0.65 30.90 13.34
C ARG A 567 1.09 31.36 11.95
N ILE A 568 2.39 31.44 11.69
CA ILE A 568 2.96 31.91 10.42
C ILE A 568 3.93 30.90 9.79
N ILE A 569 3.96 29.68 10.32
CA ILE A 569 4.93 28.64 9.95
C ILE A 569 4.57 27.92 8.65
N GLU A 570 3.39 28.17 8.09
CA GLU A 570 2.91 27.51 6.88
C GLU A 570 2.47 28.55 5.85
N TRP A 571 3.02 28.42 4.64
CA TRP A 571 2.81 29.31 3.51
C TRP A 571 2.04 28.57 2.42
N LEU A 572 0.96 29.17 1.95
CA LEU A 572 0.31 28.83 0.69
C LEU A 572 0.77 29.82 -0.37
N ILE A 573 1.40 29.33 -1.43
CA ILE A 573 1.79 30.17 -2.54
C ILE A 573 0.74 30.09 -3.63
N ASP A 574 0.16 31.25 -3.96
CA ASP A 574 -0.81 31.39 -5.05
C ASP A 574 -0.11 31.26 -6.40
N ASP A 575 -0.48 30.21 -7.12
CA ASP A 575 0.07 29.82 -8.42
C ASP A 575 -0.77 30.32 -9.61
N GLN A 576 -1.81 31.14 -9.38
CA GLN A 576 -2.68 31.68 -10.43
C GLN A 576 -3.41 30.61 -11.26
N ASN A 577 -3.81 29.49 -10.65
CA ASN A 577 -4.46 28.34 -11.31
C ASN A 577 -3.56 27.60 -12.32
N LYS A 578 -2.22 27.67 -12.17
CA LYS A 578 -1.31 26.88 -13.01
C LYS A 578 -1.34 25.42 -12.55
N SER A 579 -1.37 24.47 -13.49
CA SER A 579 -1.33 23.05 -13.11
C SER A 579 0.00 22.63 -12.48
N VAL A 580 1.08 23.40 -12.70
CA VAL A 580 2.43 23.20 -12.18
C VAL A 580 3.13 24.56 -12.08
N VAL A 581 3.91 24.77 -11.01
CA VAL A 581 4.86 25.88 -10.86
C VAL A 581 6.20 25.48 -11.46
N ASP A 582 6.41 25.87 -12.72
CA ASP A 582 7.67 25.67 -13.45
C ASP A 582 8.77 26.57 -12.87
N PHE A 583 9.91 25.99 -12.52
CA PHE A 583 11.06 26.72 -11.96
C PHE A 583 11.81 27.58 -12.98
N ASN A 584 11.52 27.43 -14.27
CA ASN A 584 12.22 28.08 -15.38
C ASN A 584 11.42 29.20 -16.01
N ASP A 585 10.11 29.24 -15.71
CA ASP A 585 9.28 30.38 -16.03
C ASP A 585 9.91 31.64 -15.42
N SER A 586 10.16 32.65 -16.27
CA SER A 586 10.71 33.93 -15.82
C SER A 586 9.81 34.62 -14.80
N ASP A 587 8.50 34.32 -14.86
CA ASP A 587 7.47 34.87 -13.99
C ASP A 587 7.10 33.90 -12.86
N SER A 588 7.88 32.83 -12.66
CA SER A 588 7.62 31.86 -11.61
C SER A 588 7.64 32.52 -10.24
N SER A 589 6.70 32.17 -9.37
CA SER A 589 6.65 32.69 -7.99
C SER A 589 7.53 31.90 -7.02
N ILE A 590 8.01 30.73 -7.44
CA ILE A 590 8.83 29.81 -6.65
C ILE A 590 9.94 29.27 -7.53
N VAL A 591 11.18 29.28 -7.03
CA VAL A 591 12.30 28.62 -7.72
C VAL A 591 13.06 27.76 -6.73
N CYS A 592 13.22 26.47 -7.01
CA CYS A 592 14.07 25.60 -6.20
C CYS A 592 15.56 25.92 -6.42
N THR A 593 16.24 26.34 -5.36
CA THR A 593 17.63 26.81 -5.39
C THR A 593 18.61 25.85 -4.74
N GLY A 594 18.11 24.77 -4.13
CA GLY A 594 18.96 23.72 -3.56
C GLY A 594 18.13 22.66 -2.84
N ILE A 595 18.85 21.67 -2.30
CA ILE A 595 18.33 20.69 -1.35
C ILE A 595 19.07 20.80 -0.03
N LEU A 596 18.36 20.60 1.07
CA LEU A 596 18.93 20.42 2.38
C LEU A 596 18.84 18.94 2.71
N LEU A 597 19.98 18.31 2.94
CA LEU A 597 20.12 16.91 3.30
C LEU A 597 20.58 16.80 4.75
N ARG A 598 20.04 15.85 5.50
CA ARG A 598 20.64 15.40 6.76
C ARG A 598 20.82 13.89 6.74
N VAL A 599 21.94 13.44 7.29
CA VAL A 599 22.25 12.04 7.51
C VAL A 599 22.43 11.85 9.02
N THR A 600 21.88 10.78 9.58
CA THR A 600 21.92 10.53 11.03
C THR A 600 22.22 9.08 11.36
N ASP A 601 22.83 8.84 12.53
CA ASP A 601 23.14 7.50 13.05
C ASP A 601 21.89 6.74 13.54
N ASN A 602 20.94 7.47 14.12
CA ASN A 602 19.65 6.99 14.60
C ASN A 602 18.50 7.74 13.91
N HIS A 603 17.26 7.35 14.18
CA HIS A 603 16.11 7.96 13.54
C HIS A 603 16.04 9.47 13.87
N PRO A 604 15.86 10.37 12.89
CA PRO A 604 15.92 11.82 13.09
C PRO A 604 14.82 12.37 14.03
N GLY A 605 13.79 11.58 14.33
CA GLY A 605 12.82 11.88 15.40
C GLY A 605 13.41 11.90 16.81
N LEU A 606 14.64 11.42 16.98
CA LEU A 606 15.39 11.51 18.24
C LEU A 606 16.23 12.80 18.35
N LEU A 607 16.28 13.62 17.30
CA LEU A 607 16.94 14.93 17.35
C LEU A 607 16.15 15.89 18.27
N PRO A 608 16.85 16.81 18.98
CA PRO A 608 16.19 17.83 19.79
C PRO A 608 15.15 18.64 19.02
N GLU A 609 15.47 19.05 17.79
CA GLU A 609 14.63 19.88 16.91
C GLU A 609 13.38 19.15 16.41
N SER A 610 13.36 17.82 16.49
CA SER A 610 12.24 16.96 16.10
C SER A 610 11.33 16.59 17.28
N HIS A 611 11.59 17.11 18.50
CA HIS A 611 10.81 16.73 19.69
C HIS A 611 9.31 16.98 19.55
N TRP A 612 8.92 18.04 18.85
CA TRP A 612 7.53 18.39 18.68
C TRP A 612 6.74 17.38 17.83
N TRP A 613 7.41 16.48 17.09
CA TRP A 613 6.74 15.48 16.24
C TRP A 613 5.78 14.58 17.01
N TYR A 614 6.08 14.28 18.28
CA TYR A 614 5.23 13.46 19.15
C TYR A 614 3.96 14.19 19.62
N ASN A 615 3.98 15.53 19.59
CA ASN A 615 2.89 16.38 20.07
C ASN A 615 1.96 16.84 18.95
N ALA A 616 2.32 16.63 17.68
CA ALA A 616 1.38 16.81 16.57
C ALA A 616 0.26 15.77 16.69
N HIS A 617 -1.01 16.18 16.63
CA HIS A 617 -2.20 15.32 16.79
C HIS A 617 -2.36 14.21 15.71
N LEU A 618 -1.30 13.88 14.98
CA LEU A 618 -1.23 12.74 14.10
C LEU A 618 -0.98 11.43 14.84
N CYS A 619 -0.41 11.43 16.05
CA CYS A 619 -0.12 10.19 16.80
C CYS A 619 -1.37 9.32 17.09
N ASN A 620 -2.57 9.90 17.02
CA ASN A 620 -3.86 9.22 17.17
C ASN A 620 -4.67 9.13 15.86
N ASP A 621 -4.11 9.57 14.73
CA ASP A 621 -4.79 9.59 13.43
C ASP A 621 -4.44 8.32 12.63
N PRO A 622 -5.41 7.59 12.06
CA PRO A 622 -5.14 6.46 11.16
C PRO A 622 -4.19 6.80 10.00
N ARG A 623 -4.08 8.08 9.62
CA ARG A 623 -3.13 8.57 8.60
C ARG A 623 -1.67 8.51 9.05
N CYS A 624 -1.38 8.47 10.35
CA CYS A 624 -0.02 8.21 10.84
C CYS A 624 0.43 6.78 10.54
N CYS A 625 -0.49 5.81 10.64
CA CYS A 625 -0.21 4.42 10.24
C CYS A 625 0.16 4.34 8.74
N LEU A 626 -0.41 5.21 7.90
CA LEU A 626 -0.08 5.31 6.46
C LEU A 626 1.29 5.96 6.19
N LEU A 627 1.87 6.67 7.16
CA LEU A 627 3.23 7.21 7.05
C LEU A 627 4.29 6.16 7.43
N GLY A 628 3.90 5.02 8.00
CA GLY A 628 4.81 3.92 8.35
C GLY A 628 5.72 4.22 9.55
N ILE A 629 5.35 5.16 10.43
CA ILE A 629 6.22 5.63 11.51
C ILE A 629 5.60 5.32 12.87
N ASP A 630 6.32 4.51 13.64
CA ASP A 630 5.98 4.22 15.04
C ASP A 630 6.54 5.31 15.97
N LEU A 631 5.82 6.43 16.03
CA LEU A 631 6.15 7.55 16.93
C LEU A 631 6.15 7.11 18.40
N LYS A 632 5.35 6.10 18.79
CA LYS A 632 5.28 5.63 20.18
C LYS A 632 6.56 4.92 20.59
N SER A 633 7.08 4.00 19.77
CA SER A 633 8.35 3.32 20.04
C SER A 633 9.53 4.29 20.01
N LEU A 634 9.55 5.24 19.07
CA LEU A 634 10.58 6.28 19.02
C LEU A 634 10.58 7.15 20.30
N TYR A 635 9.40 7.51 20.80
CA TYR A 635 9.25 8.25 22.05
C TYR A 635 9.77 7.46 23.26
N GLN A 636 9.48 6.15 23.32
CA GLN A 636 9.99 5.28 24.38
C GLN A 636 11.52 5.15 24.33
N LEU A 637 12.10 4.94 23.14
CA LEU A 637 13.55 4.89 22.97
C LEU A 637 14.20 6.19 23.47
N ARG A 638 13.64 7.34 23.11
CA ARG A 638 14.12 8.62 23.62
C ARG A 638 14.02 8.72 25.14
N SER A 639 12.88 8.32 25.72
CA SER A 639 12.65 8.35 27.17
C SER A 639 13.66 7.49 27.93
N ASN A 640 14.20 6.46 27.27
CA ASN A 640 15.27 5.61 27.78
C ASN A 640 16.70 6.17 27.53
N GLY A 641 16.84 7.43 27.10
CA GLY A 641 18.12 8.10 26.92
C GLY A 641 18.79 7.88 25.56
N ASN A 642 18.12 7.29 24.57
CA ASN A 642 18.68 7.18 23.22
C ASN A 642 18.83 8.57 22.58
N THR A 643 19.98 8.81 21.94
CA THR A 643 20.32 10.07 21.27
C THR A 643 20.57 9.85 19.78
N CYS A 644 20.52 10.94 19.01
CA CYS A 644 20.81 10.92 17.59
C CYS A 644 21.87 11.98 17.28
N ASN A 645 22.92 11.58 16.57
CA ASN A 645 23.95 12.45 16.05
C ASN A 645 23.69 12.74 14.57
N ILE A 646 23.89 14.00 14.22
CA ILE A 646 23.88 14.44 12.84
C ILE A 646 25.26 14.16 12.26
N VAL A 647 25.26 13.40 11.17
CA VAL A 647 26.43 13.02 10.42
C VAL A 647 26.57 14.01 9.28
N PHE A 648 27.42 15.01 9.51
CA PHE A 648 27.90 15.87 8.44
C PHE A 648 29.16 15.24 7.82
N ASP A 649 29.29 15.41 6.51
CA ASP A 649 30.55 15.23 5.79
C ASP A 649 31.68 16.05 6.44
#